data_AF-A0A349N6H1-F1
#
_entry.id   AF-A0A349N6H1-F1
#
_cell.length_a   1.000
_cell.length_b   1.000
_cell.length_c   1.000
_cell.angle_alpha   90.00
_cell.angle_beta   90.00
_cell.angle_gamma   90.00
#
_symmetry.space_group_name_H-M   'P 1'
#
loop_
_entity.id
_entity.type
_entity.pdbx_description
1 polymer ?
#
loop_
_entity_poly.entity_id
_entity_poly.type
_entity_poly.pdbx_seq_one_letter_code
_entity_poly.pdbx_strand_id
1 'polypeptide(L)'
;MVADGYTSRRGRRGAHLHFDAINRRLRPRRGANLIALTNGGAIPDMFDYQVVLDPEDTVVGSLNEDFALDSMAGDVFTLGTHAWQILRVDGLKVRVRDAQGMNPTVPFWFGEGPGRTVELSQSVSNFRQRIGDLILDDSVDAAMQWCVNAVGLPPSAASQVVEYLQAGMTALGAMPTRDTIIMERFFDEVGDMHVVIHSPFGSRINRGWGLALRKRFCKSFNFELQAAANEDSIVISLGSVHSFPLDEVFRYLQTTTVRDVLIQALLDSPMFEVRWRWNATRSLAIQRNRSGKRVPPQFQRMDAEDLIAHVFPDQIACAENLTGRRDVPSHPLVDQTIHDCLTEAMDIDALIALIGQIEREELTLIAKDLREPSPFAQEIINARPYAFLDDAPAEERRTNAIRNRSWADPAEARDYSLLDASAISRVREEAWPLVHNAEELHDALQTLGYITAAEFADSGFERWRERLVLEGRLLQLAQHPQGLIFATEELPKFKALFPDECLQFTVPAFLEGVCCEPEDALRDLVRSRLEGLGPVTAQRLADEIAIPCAKIDAALLALEVEGFVFQGNFTPGLEQAGGAIEWCERRLLQRIHRYTIDSHRKAIKPVSLQVYTQYLFDEHGLKPVRDGNEVSHASTEPSLDGQTQLQRTLAMLDGISAPAASWEADLYPSRV
;
A
#
# COMPACT_ATOMS: atom_id res chain seq x y z
N MET A 1 19.64 -6.67 38.65
CA MET A 1 19.97 -7.63 37.57
C MET A 1 21.37 -8.26 37.69
N VAL A 2 22.50 -7.57 37.48
CA VAL A 2 23.82 -8.24 37.47
C VAL A 2 24.25 -8.79 38.85
N ALA A 3 23.66 -8.28 39.93
CA ALA A 3 23.78 -8.88 41.26
C ALA A 3 22.79 -10.03 41.48
N ASP A 4 21.52 -9.83 41.11
CA ASP A 4 20.38 -10.73 41.35
C ASP A 4 20.31 -11.93 40.41
N GLY A 5 20.87 -11.80 39.21
CA GLY A 5 20.71 -12.75 38.13
C GLY A 5 19.25 -12.96 37.73
N TYR A 6 19.01 -14.06 37.03
CA TYR A 6 17.69 -14.61 36.74
C TYR A 6 17.64 -16.07 37.16
N THR A 7 16.46 -16.56 37.55
CA THR A 7 16.30 -17.92 38.07
C THR A 7 15.78 -18.83 36.96
N SER A 8 16.60 -19.79 36.55
CA SER A 8 16.21 -20.86 35.63
C SER A 8 15.87 -22.14 36.40
N ARG A 9 15.33 -23.16 35.70
CA ARG A 9 15.22 -24.53 36.25
C ARG A 9 16.56 -25.09 36.76
N ARG A 10 17.69 -24.55 36.30
CA ARG A 10 19.06 -24.94 36.69
C ARG A 10 19.67 -24.01 37.76
N GLY A 11 18.87 -23.14 38.37
CA GLY A 11 19.29 -22.19 39.39
C GLY A 11 19.57 -20.77 38.87
N ARG A 12 20.18 -19.95 39.73
CA ARG A 12 20.47 -18.53 39.50
C ARG A 12 21.63 -18.35 38.49
N ARG A 13 21.35 -17.70 37.36
CA ARG A 13 22.29 -17.39 36.26
C ARG A 13 22.41 -15.89 36.05
N GLY A 14 23.43 -15.43 35.32
CA GLY A 14 23.63 -14.00 35.02
C GLY A 14 24.03 -13.11 36.22
N ALA A 15 24.24 -13.70 37.40
CA ALA A 15 24.70 -12.98 38.59
C ALA A 15 26.24 -12.92 38.62
N HIS A 16 26.82 -11.81 38.14
CA HIS A 16 28.28 -11.58 38.13
C HIS A 16 28.77 -10.78 39.32
N LEU A 17 27.90 -10.02 39.98
CA LEU A 17 28.22 -9.20 41.14
C LEU A 17 27.56 -9.75 42.42
N HIS A 18 28.18 -9.45 43.55
CA HIS A 18 27.61 -9.60 44.88
C HIS A 18 27.29 -8.22 45.41
N PHE A 19 26.00 -7.96 45.66
CA PHE A 19 25.54 -6.72 46.25
C PHE A 19 25.19 -6.95 47.72
N ASP A 20 25.96 -6.31 48.60
CA ASP A 20 25.68 -6.23 50.02
C ASP A 20 24.87 -4.96 50.28
N ALA A 21 23.55 -5.10 50.35
CA ALA A 21 22.63 -3.98 50.53
C ALA A 21 22.77 -3.30 51.90
N ILE A 22 23.15 -4.06 52.94
CA ILE A 22 23.31 -3.54 54.31
C ILE A 22 24.48 -2.56 54.35
N ASN A 23 25.62 -2.96 53.78
CA ASN A 23 26.82 -2.13 53.77
C ASN A 23 26.97 -1.27 52.51
N ARG A 24 26.00 -1.35 51.58
CA ARG A 24 26.02 -0.70 50.25
C ARG A 24 27.32 -0.96 49.47
N ARG A 25 27.78 -2.22 49.48
CA ARG A 25 29.05 -2.64 48.82
C ARG A 25 28.79 -3.58 47.66
N LEU A 26 29.49 -3.34 46.54
CA LEU A 26 29.53 -4.23 45.38
C LEU A 26 30.88 -4.95 45.31
N ARG A 27 30.86 -6.27 45.12
CA ARG A 27 32.05 -7.09 44.92
C ARG A 27 31.87 -8.02 43.70
N PRO A 28 32.93 -8.28 42.91
CA PRO A 28 32.85 -9.25 41.83
C PRO A 28 32.70 -10.67 42.39
N ARG A 29 31.85 -11.48 41.77
CA ARG A 29 31.85 -12.93 41.99
C ARG A 29 33.02 -13.58 41.25
N ARG A 30 33.36 -14.81 41.64
CA ARG A 30 34.40 -15.58 40.97
C ARG A 30 34.05 -15.76 39.49
N GLY A 31 34.98 -15.40 38.60
CA GLY A 31 34.81 -15.49 37.14
C GLY A 31 34.23 -14.24 36.48
N ALA A 32 33.73 -13.25 37.24
CA ALA A 32 33.13 -12.03 36.68
C ALA A 32 34.10 -11.24 35.79
N ASN A 33 35.38 -11.13 36.20
CA ASN A 33 36.40 -10.43 35.43
C ASN A 33 36.65 -11.09 34.06
N LEU A 34 36.78 -12.43 34.04
CA LEU A 34 36.97 -13.16 32.78
C LEU A 34 35.77 -13.00 31.85
N ILE A 35 34.55 -13.06 32.40
CA ILE A 35 33.32 -12.86 31.61
C ILE A 35 33.30 -11.46 31.01
N ALA A 36 33.55 -10.42 31.81
CA ALA A 36 33.58 -9.05 31.32
C ALA A 36 34.63 -8.82 30.22
N LEU A 37 35.84 -9.38 30.37
CA LEU A 37 36.90 -9.24 29.36
C LEU A 37 36.61 -9.99 28.06
N THR A 38 35.95 -11.15 28.14
CA THR A 38 35.70 -12.01 26.96
C THR A 38 34.36 -11.75 26.28
N ASN A 39 33.42 -11.13 26.97
CA ASN A 39 32.06 -10.89 26.47
C ASN A 39 31.68 -9.40 26.44
N GLY A 40 32.53 -8.53 26.97
CA GLY A 40 32.30 -7.09 26.97
C GLY A 40 32.36 -6.47 25.57
N GLY A 41 31.85 -5.24 25.47
CA GLY A 41 31.76 -4.49 24.22
C GLY A 41 30.34 -3.99 23.98
N ALA A 42 30.22 -2.88 23.26
CA ALA A 42 28.93 -2.27 22.93
C ALA A 42 28.42 -2.65 21.53
N ILE A 43 29.32 -3.05 20.62
CA ILE A 43 28.95 -3.49 19.28
C ILE A 43 28.19 -4.82 19.41
N PRO A 44 26.97 -4.95 18.86
CA PRO A 44 26.22 -6.18 18.90
C PRO A 44 26.86 -7.25 18.01
N ASP A 45 26.63 -8.52 18.36
CA ASP A 45 26.99 -9.62 17.48
C ASP A 45 25.97 -9.68 16.34
N MET A 46 26.37 -9.20 15.16
CA MET A 46 25.70 -9.51 13.90
C MET A 46 26.17 -10.89 13.47
N PHE A 47 25.24 -11.76 13.16
CA PHE A 47 25.53 -13.12 12.74
C PHE A 47 25.45 -13.18 11.22
N ASP A 48 26.54 -13.64 10.62
CA ASP A 48 26.60 -13.88 9.18
C ASP A 48 26.73 -15.38 8.93
N TYR A 49 26.02 -15.84 7.91
CA TYR A 49 26.14 -17.19 7.38
C TYR A 49 27.27 -17.21 6.35
N GLN A 50 28.13 -18.22 6.41
CA GLN A 50 29.14 -18.42 5.38
C GLN A 50 28.47 -18.97 4.12
N VAL A 51 28.68 -18.31 2.99
CA VAL A 51 28.26 -18.83 1.69
C VAL A 51 29.33 -19.76 1.18
N VAL A 52 28.93 -21.00 0.89
CA VAL A 52 29.86 -22.08 0.57
C VAL A 52 29.42 -22.79 -0.71
N LEU A 53 30.35 -22.98 -1.65
CA LEU A 53 30.11 -23.67 -2.90
C LEU A 53 29.98 -25.18 -2.66
N ASP A 54 28.91 -25.79 -3.17
CA ASP A 54 28.69 -27.24 -3.13
C ASP A 54 29.16 -27.88 -4.44
N PRO A 55 29.86 -29.04 -4.43
CA PRO A 55 30.26 -29.86 -3.27
C PRO A 55 31.64 -29.52 -2.68
N GLU A 56 32.35 -28.54 -3.24
CA GLU A 56 33.78 -28.29 -2.96
C GLU A 56 34.05 -27.68 -1.58
N ASP A 57 33.02 -27.25 -0.86
CA ASP A 57 33.09 -26.60 0.46
C ASP A 57 33.92 -25.29 0.48
N THR A 58 34.08 -24.67 -0.69
CA THR A 58 34.81 -23.40 -0.88
C THR A 58 33.96 -22.22 -0.41
N VAL A 59 34.48 -21.41 0.52
CA VAL A 59 33.79 -20.18 0.99
C VAL A 59 33.89 -19.12 -0.10
N VAL A 60 32.74 -18.66 -0.60
CA VAL A 60 32.65 -17.60 -1.63
C VAL A 60 32.24 -16.25 -1.05
N GLY A 61 31.72 -16.22 0.18
CA GLY A 61 31.33 -14.99 0.84
C GLY A 61 30.60 -15.20 2.15
N SER A 62 29.88 -14.16 2.57
CA SER A 62 29.01 -14.17 3.74
C SER A 62 27.67 -13.53 3.42
N LEU A 63 26.60 -14.07 3.99
CA LEU A 63 25.25 -13.51 3.95
C LEU A 63 24.82 -13.11 5.36
N ASN A 64 24.02 -12.06 5.47
CA ASN A 64 23.39 -11.71 6.73
C ASN A 64 22.40 -12.80 7.17
N GLU A 65 22.28 -12.98 8.49
CA GLU A 65 21.42 -13.99 9.12
C GLU A 65 19.97 -13.95 8.63
N ASP A 66 19.34 -12.78 8.59
CA ASP A 66 17.92 -12.70 8.26
C ASP A 66 17.67 -13.01 6.78
N PHE A 67 18.55 -12.52 5.89
CA PHE A 67 18.49 -12.89 4.47
C PHE A 67 18.65 -14.41 4.28
N ALA A 68 19.58 -15.03 5.00
CA ALA A 68 19.83 -16.47 4.91
C ALA A 68 18.67 -17.33 5.44
N LEU A 69 17.86 -16.81 6.35
CA LEU A 69 16.71 -17.51 6.94
C LEU A 69 15.44 -17.37 6.12
N ASP A 70 15.21 -16.18 5.56
CA ASP A 70 14.08 -15.93 4.66
C ASP A 70 14.28 -16.57 3.28
N SER A 71 15.51 -16.95 2.94
CA SER A 71 15.83 -17.59 1.67
C SER A 71 15.47 -19.08 1.65
N MET A 72 14.87 -19.53 0.56
CA MET A 72 14.54 -20.93 0.31
C MET A 72 15.57 -21.63 -0.58
N ALA A 73 15.53 -22.97 -0.59
CA ALA A 73 16.29 -23.76 -1.54
C ALA A 73 15.77 -23.49 -2.97
N GLY A 74 16.64 -23.02 -3.85
CA GLY A 74 16.33 -22.61 -5.21
C GLY A 74 16.53 -21.11 -5.46
N ASP A 75 16.54 -20.29 -4.41
CA ASP A 75 16.66 -18.84 -4.50
C ASP A 75 18.02 -18.42 -5.06
N VAL A 76 18.02 -17.38 -5.89
CA VAL A 76 19.24 -16.85 -6.52
C VAL A 76 19.55 -15.48 -5.95
N PHE A 77 20.78 -15.28 -5.49
CA PHE A 77 21.24 -13.99 -4.96
C PHE A 77 22.59 -13.57 -5.53
N THR A 78 22.87 -12.27 -5.48
CA THR A 78 24.18 -11.73 -5.91
C THR A 78 25.15 -11.69 -4.75
N LEU A 79 26.39 -12.13 -4.98
CA LEU A 79 27.50 -11.84 -4.08
C LEU A 79 28.72 -11.43 -4.88
N GLY A 80 29.12 -10.17 -4.72
CA GLY A 80 30.06 -9.51 -5.63
C GLY A 80 29.45 -9.34 -7.01
N THR A 81 30.12 -9.86 -8.04
CA THR A 81 29.66 -9.83 -9.44
C THR A 81 28.96 -11.11 -9.88
N HIS A 82 28.86 -12.11 -9.01
CA HIS A 82 28.36 -13.45 -9.35
C HIS A 82 26.97 -13.70 -8.75
N ALA A 83 26.14 -14.43 -9.49
CA ALA A 83 24.85 -14.92 -9.04
C ALA A 83 24.98 -16.35 -8.51
N TRP A 84 24.47 -16.60 -7.32
CA TRP A 84 24.56 -17.86 -6.60
C TRP A 84 23.16 -18.40 -6.33
N GLN A 85 22.92 -19.67 -6.63
CA GLN A 85 21.68 -20.36 -6.31
C GLN A 85 21.85 -21.15 -5.00
N ILE A 86 20.95 -20.92 -4.05
CA ILE A 86 20.89 -21.61 -2.77
C ILE A 86 20.42 -23.06 -2.99
N LEU A 87 21.18 -24.02 -2.49
CA LEU A 87 20.80 -25.42 -2.48
C LEU A 87 20.16 -25.81 -1.15
N ARG A 88 20.77 -25.36 -0.05
CA ARG A 88 20.29 -25.60 1.32
C ARG A 88 21.05 -24.75 2.33
N VAL A 89 20.44 -24.56 3.49
CA VAL A 89 21.07 -23.90 4.65
C VAL A 89 21.44 -24.98 5.68
N ASP A 90 22.74 -25.17 5.91
CA ASP A 90 23.32 -26.12 6.85
C ASP A 90 23.96 -25.38 8.05
N GLY A 91 23.24 -25.24 9.15
CA GLY A 91 23.77 -24.60 10.36
C GLY A 91 24.04 -23.10 10.16
N LEU A 92 25.31 -22.71 10.04
CA LEU A 92 25.76 -21.35 9.70
C LEU A 92 26.34 -21.25 8.29
N LYS A 93 26.04 -22.22 7.42
CA LYS A 93 26.52 -22.26 6.05
C LYS A 93 25.33 -22.26 5.09
N VAL A 94 25.32 -21.34 4.13
CA VAL A 94 24.43 -21.39 2.97
C VAL A 94 25.19 -22.09 1.85
N ARG A 95 24.77 -23.30 1.50
CA ARG A 95 25.37 -24.06 0.40
C ARG A 95 24.78 -23.58 -0.92
N VAL A 96 25.64 -23.20 -1.85
CA VAL A 96 25.26 -22.60 -3.13
C VAL A 96 25.93 -23.29 -4.32
N ARG A 97 25.35 -23.11 -5.50
CA ARG A 97 25.98 -23.36 -6.80
C ARG A 97 25.90 -22.11 -7.67
N ASP A 98 26.72 -22.04 -8.72
CA ASP A 98 26.63 -20.95 -9.70
C ASP A 98 25.22 -20.95 -10.35
N ALA A 99 24.59 -19.78 -10.39
CA ALA A 99 23.25 -19.60 -10.95
C ALA A 99 23.25 -19.41 -12.48
N GLN A 100 24.41 -19.46 -13.15
CA GLN A 100 24.57 -19.49 -14.61
C GLN A 100 23.80 -18.37 -15.34
N GLY A 101 23.76 -17.17 -14.75
CA GLY A 101 23.08 -16.01 -15.35
C GLY A 101 21.58 -15.90 -15.07
N MET A 102 21.02 -16.70 -14.14
CA MET A 102 19.69 -16.44 -13.59
C MET A 102 19.63 -15.07 -12.91
N ASN A 103 18.47 -14.41 -12.98
CA ASN A 103 18.26 -13.10 -12.38
C ASN A 103 18.37 -13.18 -10.84
N PRO A 104 19.35 -12.50 -10.23
CA PRO A 104 19.61 -12.59 -8.81
C PRO A 104 18.87 -11.52 -8.00
N THR A 105 18.47 -11.88 -6.78
CA THR A 105 18.09 -10.92 -5.74
C THR A 105 19.33 -10.32 -5.09
N VAL A 106 19.30 -9.04 -4.75
CA VAL A 106 20.41 -8.42 -4.00
C VAL A 106 20.23 -8.77 -2.52
N PRO A 107 21.19 -9.45 -1.88
CA PRO A 107 21.09 -9.73 -0.47
C PRO A 107 21.09 -8.43 0.33
N PHE A 108 20.15 -8.32 1.26
CA PHE A 108 20.11 -7.20 2.18
C PHE A 108 20.97 -7.52 3.40
N TRP A 109 21.50 -6.45 3.99
CA TRP A 109 22.15 -6.50 5.29
C TRP A 109 21.26 -5.71 6.22
N PHE A 110 20.64 -6.36 7.21
CA PHE A 110 20.04 -5.64 8.34
C PHE A 110 21.15 -5.08 9.24
N GLY A 111 21.98 -4.19 8.69
CA GLY A 111 22.56 -3.17 9.54
C GLY A 111 21.43 -2.19 9.82
N GLU A 112 21.07 -1.96 11.08
CA GLU A 112 20.33 -0.76 11.44
C GLU A 112 21.21 0.46 11.09
N GLY A 113 21.23 0.83 9.81
CA GLY A 113 21.79 2.10 9.38
C GLY A 113 20.98 3.22 10.04
N PRO A 114 21.62 4.33 10.44
CA PRO A 114 20.88 5.46 10.95
C PRO A 114 19.91 5.94 9.86
N GLY A 115 18.63 6.09 10.23
CA GLY A 115 17.66 6.73 9.34
C GLY A 115 18.04 8.18 9.05
N ARG A 116 17.40 8.78 8.04
CA ARG A 116 17.65 10.18 7.66
C ARG A 116 17.45 11.10 8.87
N THR A 117 18.42 11.99 9.11
CA THR A 117 18.32 12.93 10.24
C THR A 117 17.23 13.98 9.98
N VAL A 118 16.78 14.65 11.04
CA VAL A 118 15.75 15.69 10.94
C VAL A 118 16.21 16.83 10.03
N GLU A 119 17.49 17.22 10.11
CA GLU A 119 18.06 18.31 9.30
C GLU A 119 18.09 17.93 7.81
N LEU A 120 18.42 16.68 7.49
CA LEU A 120 18.43 16.21 6.10
C LEU A 120 17.01 16.04 5.56
N SER A 121 16.07 15.52 6.37
CA SER A 121 14.64 15.48 6.03
C SER A 121 14.08 16.89 5.79
N GLN A 122 14.47 17.88 6.61
CA GLN A 122 14.09 19.28 6.40
C GLN A 122 14.68 19.84 5.09
N SER A 123 15.93 19.50 4.79
CA SER A 123 16.58 19.96 3.54
C SER A 123 15.91 19.37 2.30
N VAL A 124 15.54 18.07 2.33
CA VAL A 124 14.75 17.42 1.27
C VAL A 124 13.38 18.07 1.12
N SER A 125 12.70 18.33 2.24
CA SER A 125 11.41 19.02 2.26
C SER A 125 11.50 20.42 1.65
N ASN A 126 12.50 21.22 2.02
CA ASN A 126 12.70 22.57 1.49
C ASN A 126 13.02 22.54 -0.01
N PHE A 127 13.78 21.54 -0.46
CA PHE A 127 14.07 21.34 -1.89
C PHE A 127 12.79 21.02 -2.68
N ARG A 128 11.96 20.08 -2.19
CA ARG A 128 10.66 19.75 -2.79
C ARG A 128 9.73 20.95 -2.82
N GLN A 129 9.62 21.68 -1.69
CA GLN A 129 8.81 22.89 -1.59
C GLN A 129 9.25 23.93 -2.60
N ARG A 130 10.56 24.22 -2.69
CA ARG A 130 11.09 25.23 -3.60
C ARG A 130 10.80 24.91 -5.06
N ILE A 131 10.90 23.64 -5.46
CA ILE A 131 10.54 23.21 -6.82
C ILE A 131 9.04 23.34 -7.04
N GLY A 132 8.22 22.91 -6.07
CA GLY A 132 6.76 23.08 -6.12
C GLY A 132 6.33 24.53 -6.29
N ASP A 133 6.92 25.44 -5.52
CA ASP A 133 6.67 26.89 -5.61
C ASP A 133 7.04 27.44 -6.99
N LEU A 134 8.22 27.09 -7.52
CA LEU A 134 8.67 27.54 -8.85
C LEU A 134 7.77 27.01 -9.99
N ILE A 135 7.26 25.79 -9.87
CA ILE A 135 6.33 25.21 -10.84
C ILE A 135 4.98 25.94 -10.81
N LEU A 136 4.49 26.31 -9.63
CA LEU A 136 3.20 26.99 -9.46
C LEU A 136 3.25 28.48 -9.84
N ASP A 137 4.29 29.20 -9.39
CA ASP A 137 4.39 30.64 -9.53
C ASP A 137 4.93 31.07 -10.91
N ASP A 138 5.84 30.28 -11.48
CA ASP A 138 6.55 30.60 -12.72
C ASP A 138 6.34 29.51 -13.80
N SER A 139 7.23 28.52 -13.85
CA SER A 139 7.20 27.45 -14.86
C SER A 139 8.14 26.28 -14.50
N VAL A 140 7.94 25.15 -15.20
CA VAL A 140 8.83 23.99 -15.14
C VAL A 140 10.26 24.36 -15.55
N ASP A 141 10.41 25.22 -16.56
CA ASP A 141 11.72 25.70 -17.02
C ASP A 141 12.43 26.53 -15.96
N ALA A 142 11.70 27.35 -15.19
CA ALA A 142 12.26 28.11 -14.08
C ALA A 142 12.79 27.19 -12.97
N ALA A 143 12.04 26.14 -12.63
CA ALA A 143 12.48 25.12 -11.69
C ALA A 143 13.76 24.39 -12.17
N MET A 144 13.82 24.00 -13.45
CA MET A 144 15.01 23.39 -14.04
C MET A 144 16.22 24.32 -14.00
N GLN A 145 16.06 25.59 -14.38
CA GLN A 145 17.13 26.58 -14.33
C GLN A 145 17.63 26.83 -12.91
N TRP A 146 16.73 26.85 -11.92
CA TRP A 146 17.12 26.98 -10.51
C TRP A 146 17.95 25.77 -10.04
N CYS A 147 17.54 24.54 -10.40
CA CYS A 147 18.31 23.33 -10.11
C CYS A 147 19.72 23.36 -10.72
N VAL A 148 19.87 23.86 -11.94
CA VAL A 148 21.19 24.00 -12.59
C VAL A 148 22.02 25.08 -11.92
N ASN A 149 21.46 26.29 -11.73
CA ASN A 149 22.24 27.46 -11.33
C ASN A 149 22.50 27.55 -9.83
N ALA A 150 21.50 27.21 -9.00
CA ALA A 150 21.58 27.37 -7.55
C ALA A 150 22.07 26.09 -6.85
N VAL A 151 21.62 24.92 -7.31
CA VAL A 151 22.00 23.62 -6.71
C VAL A 151 23.25 23.03 -7.39
N GLY A 152 23.51 23.40 -8.65
CA GLY A 152 24.65 22.90 -9.42
C GLY A 152 24.41 21.53 -10.07
N LEU A 153 23.15 21.17 -10.32
CA LEU A 153 22.82 19.91 -10.98
C LEU A 153 23.14 19.96 -12.49
N PRO A 154 23.64 18.86 -13.08
CA PRO A 154 23.69 18.73 -14.53
C PRO A 154 22.30 18.87 -15.15
N PRO A 155 22.15 19.45 -16.36
CA PRO A 155 20.85 19.67 -17.00
C PRO A 155 19.97 18.41 -17.09
N SER A 156 20.58 17.25 -17.40
CA SER A 156 19.86 15.98 -17.46
C SER A 156 19.29 15.54 -16.10
N ALA A 157 20.03 15.75 -15.01
CA ALA A 157 19.57 15.45 -13.65
C ALA A 157 18.49 16.46 -13.20
N ALA A 158 18.64 17.74 -13.56
CA ALA A 158 17.63 18.75 -13.29
C ALA A 158 16.30 18.43 -13.99
N SER A 159 16.34 18.03 -15.27
CA SER A 159 15.15 17.58 -16.03
C SER A 159 14.45 16.43 -15.30
N GLN A 160 15.17 15.36 -15.00
CA GLN A 160 14.58 14.16 -14.37
C GLN A 160 13.96 14.45 -13.00
N VAL A 161 14.64 15.22 -12.15
CA VAL A 161 14.14 15.54 -10.81
C VAL A 161 12.91 16.43 -10.89
N VAL A 162 12.92 17.45 -11.75
CA VAL A 162 11.77 18.36 -11.91
C VAL A 162 10.58 17.63 -12.52
N GLU A 163 10.79 16.82 -13.56
CA GLU A 163 9.75 15.99 -14.18
C GLU A 163 9.14 15.01 -13.17
N TYR A 164 9.96 14.31 -12.38
CA TYR A 164 9.49 13.39 -11.35
C TYR A 164 8.65 14.09 -10.27
N LEU A 165 9.14 15.22 -9.76
CA LEU A 165 8.44 16.00 -8.73
C LEU A 165 7.16 16.62 -9.26
N GLN A 166 7.18 17.13 -10.50
CA GLN A 166 5.99 17.66 -11.16
C GLN A 166 4.93 16.58 -11.35
N ALA A 167 5.31 15.38 -11.81
CA ALA A 167 4.38 14.27 -12.01
C ALA A 167 3.72 13.86 -10.69
N GLY A 168 4.50 13.71 -9.61
CA GLY A 168 3.98 13.40 -8.28
C GLY A 168 3.05 14.49 -7.73
N MET A 169 3.45 15.75 -7.86
CA MET A 169 2.63 16.90 -7.44
C MET A 169 1.33 17.01 -8.22
N THR A 170 1.35 16.72 -9.53
CA THR A 170 0.13 16.74 -10.35
C THR A 170 -0.81 15.61 -9.93
N ALA A 171 -0.28 14.41 -9.69
CA ALA A 171 -1.07 13.27 -9.22
C ALA A 171 -1.71 13.52 -7.85
N LEU A 172 -0.95 14.08 -6.90
CA LEU A 172 -1.43 14.32 -5.53
C LEU A 172 -2.18 15.64 -5.35
N GLY A 173 -2.00 16.61 -6.26
CA GLY A 173 -2.56 17.97 -6.19
C GLY A 173 -1.75 18.93 -5.32
N ALA A 174 -0.79 18.44 -4.55
CA ALA A 174 0.15 19.24 -3.76
C ALA A 174 1.48 18.48 -3.61
N MET A 175 2.53 19.20 -3.25
CA MET A 175 3.84 18.61 -2.98
C MET A 175 3.90 18.07 -1.54
N PRO A 176 4.20 16.79 -1.30
CA PRO A 176 4.44 16.29 0.05
C PRO A 176 5.72 16.87 0.63
N THR A 177 5.57 17.52 1.77
CA THR A 177 6.63 18.19 2.52
C THR A 177 6.43 17.90 4.01
N ARG A 178 7.27 18.46 4.88
CA ARG A 178 7.08 18.35 6.33
C ARG A 178 5.90 19.19 6.84
N ASP A 179 5.45 20.16 6.04
CA ASP A 179 4.29 20.99 6.36
C ASP A 179 3.01 20.50 5.65
N THR A 180 3.15 19.65 4.63
CA THR A 180 2.04 19.08 3.85
C THR A 180 2.17 17.56 3.79
N ILE A 181 1.34 16.85 4.57
CA ILE A 181 1.25 15.39 4.56
C ILE A 181 0.10 14.96 3.68
N ILE A 182 0.37 14.04 2.75
CA ILE A 182 -0.63 13.55 1.81
C ILE A 182 -0.82 12.06 2.01
N MET A 183 -2.06 11.62 2.17
CA MET A 183 -2.46 10.23 2.17
C MET A 183 -3.18 9.93 0.86
N GLU A 184 -2.66 8.97 0.09
CA GLU A 184 -3.34 8.46 -1.09
C GLU A 184 -3.89 7.07 -0.82
N ARG A 185 -5.04 6.76 -1.42
CA ARG A 185 -5.65 5.43 -1.43
C ARG A 185 -5.91 5.01 -2.85
N PHE A 186 -5.59 3.76 -3.18
CA PHE A 186 -5.87 3.14 -4.48
C PHE A 186 -6.14 1.64 -4.31
N PHE A 187 -6.68 1.02 -5.36
CA PHE A 187 -6.95 -0.42 -5.42
C PHE A 187 -5.97 -1.14 -6.35
N ASP A 188 -5.61 -2.38 -6.03
CA ASP A 188 -4.87 -3.25 -6.94
C ASP A 188 -5.79 -4.01 -7.92
N GLU A 189 -5.22 -4.85 -8.78
CA GLU A 189 -6.01 -5.64 -9.75
C GLU A 189 -6.86 -6.74 -9.08
N VAL A 190 -6.55 -7.11 -7.84
CA VAL A 190 -7.26 -8.14 -7.05
C VAL A 190 -8.40 -7.52 -6.23
N GLY A 191 -8.42 -6.20 -6.07
CA GLY A 191 -9.37 -5.45 -5.26
C GLY A 191 -8.93 -5.26 -3.81
N ASP A 192 -7.67 -5.51 -3.48
CA ASP A 192 -7.08 -5.06 -2.23
C ASP A 192 -6.88 -3.56 -2.25
N MET A 193 -6.91 -2.96 -1.07
CA MET A 193 -6.75 -1.53 -0.89
C MET A 193 -5.37 -1.23 -0.35
N HIS A 194 -4.72 -0.22 -0.90
CA HIS A 194 -3.45 0.27 -0.39
C HIS A 194 -3.60 1.73 0.01
N VAL A 195 -3.11 2.05 1.20
CA VAL A 195 -3.00 3.41 1.70
C VAL A 195 -1.53 3.76 1.81
N VAL A 196 -1.12 4.82 1.14
CA VAL A 196 0.25 5.35 1.20
C VAL A 196 0.22 6.74 1.83
N ILE A 197 1.00 6.93 2.88
CA ILE A 197 1.19 8.19 3.58
C ILE A 197 2.53 8.78 3.13
N HIS A 198 2.50 9.89 2.40
CA HIS A 198 3.69 10.65 2.00
C HIS A 198 4.14 11.54 3.17
N SER A 199 5.20 11.11 3.82
CA SER A 199 5.71 11.65 5.08
C SER A 199 7.24 11.77 5.00
N PRO A 200 7.80 12.91 4.53
CA PRO A 200 9.24 13.13 4.43
C PRO A 200 9.88 13.46 5.79
N PHE A 201 9.54 12.68 6.82
CA PHE A 201 10.03 12.83 8.19
C PHE A 201 11.22 11.92 8.50
N GLY A 202 11.48 10.91 7.68
CA GLY A 202 12.56 9.94 7.86
C GLY A 202 12.06 8.61 8.44
N SER A 203 12.81 7.56 8.19
CA SER A 203 12.42 6.16 8.44
C SER A 203 12.17 5.86 9.91
N ARG A 204 12.88 6.54 10.83
CA ARG A 204 12.71 6.35 12.29
C ARG A 204 11.33 6.80 12.78
N ILE A 205 10.84 7.93 12.26
CA ILE A 205 9.50 8.44 12.59
C ILE A 205 8.45 7.61 11.84
N ASN A 206 8.67 7.37 10.55
CA ASN A 206 7.73 6.64 9.70
C ASN A 206 7.52 5.18 10.17
N ARG A 207 8.58 4.51 10.66
CA ARG A 207 8.50 3.16 11.25
C ARG A 207 7.63 3.14 12.50
N GLY A 208 7.85 4.09 13.42
CA GLY A 208 7.02 4.22 14.62
C GLY A 208 5.58 4.54 14.29
N TRP A 209 5.34 5.44 13.33
CA TRP A 209 4.01 5.79 12.89
C TRP A 209 3.29 4.60 12.23
N GLY A 210 3.95 3.91 11.29
CA GLY A 210 3.40 2.75 10.59
C GLY A 210 3.06 1.60 11.54
N LEU A 211 3.92 1.28 12.52
CA LEU A 211 3.65 0.25 13.53
C LEU A 211 2.45 0.61 14.41
N ALA A 212 2.37 1.88 14.85
CA ALA A 212 1.27 2.34 15.68
C ALA A 212 -0.07 2.32 14.92
N LEU A 213 -0.08 2.75 13.65
CA LEU A 213 -1.25 2.65 12.77
C LEU A 213 -1.66 1.19 12.56
N ARG A 214 -0.71 0.31 12.19
CA ARG A 214 -0.95 -1.13 12.03
C ARG A 214 -1.71 -1.71 13.22
N LYS A 215 -1.25 -1.43 14.45
CA LYS A 215 -1.91 -1.91 15.67
C LYS A 215 -3.33 -1.35 15.87
N ARG A 216 -3.57 -0.08 15.50
CA ARG A 216 -4.90 0.55 15.58
C ARG A 216 -5.89 -0.04 14.59
N PHE A 217 -5.45 -0.28 13.36
CA PHE A 217 -6.28 -0.96 12.37
C PHE A 217 -6.57 -2.41 12.79
N CYS A 218 -5.58 -3.19 13.26
CA CYS A 218 -5.81 -4.57 13.71
C CYS A 218 -6.85 -4.65 14.84
N LYS A 219 -6.86 -3.71 15.79
CA LYS A 219 -7.86 -3.68 16.88
C LYS A 219 -9.28 -3.44 16.35
N SER A 220 -9.42 -2.66 15.29
CA SER A 220 -10.72 -2.26 14.75
C SER A 220 -11.28 -3.32 13.79
N PHE A 221 -10.40 -4.05 13.09
CA PHE A 221 -10.79 -4.92 11.98
C PHE A 221 -10.43 -6.41 12.16
N ASN A 222 -9.78 -6.79 13.26
CA ASN A 222 -9.47 -8.17 13.66
C ASN A 222 -8.73 -9.04 12.61
N PHE A 223 -7.77 -8.45 11.90
CA PHE A 223 -6.87 -9.18 10.99
C PHE A 223 -5.46 -8.56 11.00
N GLU A 224 -4.45 -9.34 10.60
CA GLU A 224 -3.06 -8.87 10.49
C GLU A 224 -2.84 -8.09 9.19
N LEU A 225 -2.22 -6.93 9.35
CA LEU A 225 -1.97 -5.98 8.26
C LEU A 225 -0.50 -6.00 7.84
N GLN A 226 -0.29 -5.96 6.53
CA GLN A 226 1.04 -5.77 5.96
C GLN A 226 1.35 -4.27 5.88
N ALA A 227 2.51 -3.88 6.39
CA ALA A 227 2.94 -2.48 6.38
C ALA A 227 4.44 -2.34 6.11
N ALA A 228 4.81 -1.26 5.42
CA ALA A 228 6.21 -0.90 5.20
C ALA A 228 6.41 0.61 5.46
N ALA A 229 7.63 0.99 5.83
CA ALA A 229 8.02 2.38 5.99
C ALA A 229 9.44 2.61 5.45
N ASN A 230 9.60 3.66 4.65
CA ASN A 230 10.89 4.18 4.21
C ASN A 230 11.10 5.62 4.70
N GLU A 231 12.06 6.34 4.12
CA GLU A 231 12.40 7.71 4.53
C GLU A 231 11.31 8.73 4.21
N ASP A 232 10.52 8.49 3.17
CA ASP A 232 9.58 9.46 2.60
C ASP A 232 8.11 9.04 2.68
N SER A 233 7.82 7.80 3.10
CA SER A 233 6.47 7.26 3.06
C SER A 233 6.24 6.03 3.95
N ILE A 234 4.96 5.74 4.18
CA ILE A 234 4.44 4.56 4.87
C ILE A 234 3.40 3.93 3.96
N VAL A 235 3.41 2.61 3.79
CA VAL A 235 2.34 1.87 3.09
C VAL A 235 1.64 0.93 4.07
N ILE A 236 0.31 0.89 3.98
CA ILE A 236 -0.56 -0.05 4.70
C ILE A 236 -1.43 -0.73 3.65
N SER A 237 -1.32 -2.06 3.56
CA SER A 237 -2.12 -2.88 2.63
C SER A 237 -3.25 -3.55 3.39
N LEU A 238 -4.48 -3.24 3.00
CA LEU A 238 -5.72 -3.70 3.61
C LEU A 238 -6.44 -4.69 2.68
N GLY A 239 -7.05 -5.70 3.28
CA GLY A 239 -7.84 -6.68 2.53
C GLY A 239 -9.19 -6.14 2.02
N SER A 240 -9.95 -7.05 1.41
CA SER A 240 -11.20 -6.78 0.73
C SER A 240 -12.40 -6.43 1.63
N VAL A 241 -12.25 -6.50 2.95
CA VAL A 241 -13.37 -6.42 3.92
C VAL A 241 -13.45 -5.05 4.62
N HIS A 242 -12.62 -4.06 4.25
CA HIS A 242 -12.51 -2.82 5.03
C HIS A 242 -12.81 -1.58 4.22
N SER A 243 -13.69 -0.74 4.75
CA SER A 243 -13.95 0.62 4.27
C SER A 243 -13.87 1.58 5.45
N PHE A 244 -13.36 2.78 5.19
CA PHE A 244 -13.27 3.87 6.16
C PHE A 244 -13.02 5.18 5.40
N PRO A 245 -13.37 6.33 6.00
CA PRO A 245 -13.00 7.64 5.46
C PRO A 245 -11.49 7.84 5.57
N LEU A 246 -10.84 8.18 4.45
CA LEU A 246 -9.38 8.24 4.40
C LEU A 246 -8.79 9.34 5.30
N ASP A 247 -9.49 10.47 5.44
CA ASP A 247 -9.07 11.60 6.27
C ASP A 247 -9.11 11.28 7.78
N GLU A 248 -9.99 10.36 8.21
CA GLU A 248 -10.06 9.95 9.61
C GLU A 248 -8.79 9.23 10.09
N VAL A 249 -8.02 8.63 9.19
CA VAL A 249 -6.78 7.91 9.53
C VAL A 249 -5.76 8.82 10.22
N PHE A 250 -5.74 10.12 9.88
CA PHE A 250 -4.89 11.10 10.58
C PHE A 250 -5.22 11.23 12.06
N ARG A 251 -6.47 10.92 12.46
CA ARG A 251 -6.99 11.03 13.84
C ARG A 251 -6.91 9.72 14.64
N TYR A 252 -6.42 8.63 14.05
CA TYR A 252 -6.38 7.30 14.70
C TYR A 252 -5.38 7.21 15.85
N LEU A 253 -4.38 8.09 15.85
CA LEU A 253 -3.38 8.18 16.91
C LEU A 253 -3.55 9.49 17.68
N GLN A 254 -3.33 9.41 18.98
CA GLN A 254 -3.43 10.55 19.89
C GLN A 254 -2.14 10.68 20.69
N THR A 255 -1.74 11.92 20.98
CA THR A 255 -0.51 12.24 21.72
C THR A 255 -0.45 11.52 23.07
N THR A 256 -1.59 11.39 23.75
CA THR A 256 -1.70 10.74 25.07
C THR A 256 -1.54 9.23 25.03
N THR A 257 -1.81 8.58 23.89
CA THR A 257 -1.85 7.10 23.80
C THR A 257 -0.84 6.50 22.84
N VAL A 258 -0.22 7.29 21.95
CA VAL A 258 0.68 6.77 20.91
C VAL A 258 1.84 5.97 21.48
N ARG A 259 2.42 6.39 22.60
CA ARG A 259 3.52 5.66 23.26
C ARG A 259 3.09 4.24 23.65
N ASP A 260 1.96 4.10 24.33
CA ASP A 260 1.46 2.80 24.77
C ASP A 260 1.04 1.92 23.60
N VAL A 261 0.43 2.51 22.57
CA VAL A 261 0.07 1.81 21.33
C VAL A 261 1.32 1.28 20.63
N LEU A 262 2.35 2.11 20.49
CA LEU A 262 3.61 1.72 19.86
C LEU A 262 4.35 0.66 20.68
N ILE A 263 4.34 0.76 22.01
CA ILE A 263 4.87 -0.30 22.88
C ILE A 263 4.16 -1.63 22.59
N GLN A 264 2.83 -1.65 22.53
CA GLN A 264 2.12 -2.89 22.22
C GLN A 264 2.34 -3.37 20.78
N ALA A 265 2.62 -2.47 19.84
CA ALA A 265 2.89 -2.81 18.44
C ALA A 265 4.31 -3.38 18.22
N LEU A 266 5.31 -2.81 18.90
CA LEU A 266 6.72 -3.22 18.75
C LEU A 266 7.00 -4.58 19.37
N LEU A 267 6.20 -5.02 20.36
CA LEU A 267 6.32 -6.36 20.94
C LEU A 267 6.05 -7.45 19.91
N ASP A 268 5.20 -7.18 18.92
CA ASP A 268 4.92 -8.10 17.80
C ASP A 268 5.86 -7.87 16.60
N SER A 269 6.98 -7.14 16.80
CA SER A 269 7.90 -6.79 15.72
C SER A 269 9.25 -7.50 15.89
N PRO A 270 9.87 -7.97 14.79
CA PRO A 270 11.18 -8.65 14.80
C PRO A 270 12.29 -7.86 15.46
N MET A 271 12.21 -6.53 15.35
CA MET A 271 13.23 -5.64 15.93
C MET A 271 13.35 -5.83 17.45
N PHE A 272 12.27 -6.23 18.13
CA PHE A 272 12.29 -6.45 19.57
C PHE A 272 13.20 -7.63 19.92
N GLU A 273 13.09 -8.75 19.20
CA GLU A 273 13.90 -9.94 19.46
C GLU A 273 15.39 -9.69 19.21
N VAL A 274 15.69 -8.98 18.12
CA VAL A 274 17.05 -8.59 17.76
C VAL A 274 17.66 -7.71 18.85
N ARG A 275 16.96 -6.64 19.26
CA ARG A 275 17.45 -5.71 20.30
C ARG A 275 17.48 -6.33 21.68
N TRP A 276 16.54 -7.22 21.98
CA TRP A 276 16.55 -8.01 23.20
C TRP A 276 17.84 -8.82 23.32
N ARG A 277 18.21 -9.54 22.25
CA ARG A 277 19.45 -10.32 22.18
C ARG A 277 20.68 -9.44 22.34
N TRP A 278 20.70 -8.26 21.71
CA TRP A 278 21.79 -7.29 21.88
C TRP A 278 21.92 -6.83 23.34
N ASN A 279 20.81 -6.50 24.00
CA ASN A 279 20.81 -6.10 25.39
C ASN A 279 21.17 -7.24 26.35
N ALA A 280 20.69 -8.45 26.07
CA ALA A 280 21.02 -9.63 26.85
C ALA A 280 22.53 -9.98 26.77
N THR A 281 23.15 -9.81 25.60
CA THR A 281 24.60 -10.02 25.45
C THR A 281 25.43 -8.87 25.99
N ARG A 282 25.07 -7.60 25.72
CA ARG A 282 25.76 -6.40 26.23
C ARG A 282 25.74 -6.32 27.76
N SER A 283 24.65 -6.76 28.37
CA SER A 283 24.49 -6.81 29.83
C SER A 283 25.18 -8.02 30.50
N LEU A 284 25.83 -8.89 29.71
CA LEU A 284 26.46 -10.13 30.15
C LEU A 284 25.46 -11.16 30.72
N ALA A 285 24.15 -10.97 30.54
CA ALA A 285 23.15 -11.97 30.90
C ALA A 285 23.34 -13.24 30.05
N ILE A 286 23.67 -13.05 28.77
CA ILE A 286 24.04 -14.08 27.81
C ILE A 286 25.51 -13.89 27.42
N GLN A 287 26.23 -15.00 27.29
CA GLN A 287 27.64 -14.99 26.95
C GLN A 287 27.84 -15.16 25.45
N ARG A 288 28.60 -14.26 24.83
CA ARG A 288 29.15 -14.33 23.46
C ARG A 288 30.25 -15.40 23.34
N ASN A 289 31.02 -15.59 24.40
CA ASN A 289 32.15 -16.50 24.48
C ASN A 289 32.04 -17.37 25.74
N ARG A 290 32.10 -18.69 25.55
CA ARG A 290 32.07 -19.69 26.63
C ARG A 290 33.25 -20.65 26.48
N SER A 291 33.99 -20.87 27.56
CA SER A 291 35.17 -21.78 27.59
C SER A 291 36.21 -21.50 26.50
N GLY A 292 36.46 -20.22 26.20
CA GLY A 292 37.47 -19.78 25.22
C GLY A 292 37.03 -19.90 23.75
N LYS A 293 35.76 -20.20 23.47
CA LYS A 293 35.19 -20.27 22.12
C LYS A 293 33.95 -19.38 22.00
N ARG A 294 33.69 -18.87 20.80
CA ARG A 294 32.46 -18.12 20.49
C ARG A 294 31.27 -19.06 20.57
N VAL A 295 30.21 -18.61 21.24
CA VAL A 295 28.94 -19.35 21.33
C VAL A 295 28.26 -19.25 19.98
N PRO A 296 27.90 -20.38 19.34
CA PRO A 296 27.16 -20.38 18.09
C PRO A 296 25.86 -19.56 18.17
N PRO A 297 25.47 -18.85 17.10
CA PRO A 297 24.30 -17.96 17.07
C PRO A 297 23.00 -18.63 17.50
N GLN A 298 22.77 -19.87 17.03
CA GLN A 298 21.60 -20.68 17.38
C GLN A 298 21.43 -20.82 18.90
N PHE A 299 22.53 -21.08 19.63
CA PHE A 299 22.48 -21.18 21.08
C PHE A 299 22.31 -19.82 21.77
N GLN A 300 22.83 -18.75 21.18
CA GLN A 300 22.59 -17.40 21.72
C GLN A 300 21.12 -16.98 21.57
N ARG A 301 20.44 -17.39 20.48
CA ARG A 301 19.00 -17.19 20.27
C ARG A 301 18.18 -17.98 21.28
N MET A 302 18.44 -19.28 21.42
CA MET A 302 17.77 -20.12 22.41
C MET A 302 17.98 -19.60 23.84
N ASP A 303 19.21 -19.20 24.20
CA ASP A 303 19.49 -18.60 25.52
C ASP A 303 18.75 -17.25 25.70
N ALA A 304 18.48 -16.51 24.62
CA ALA A 304 17.74 -15.24 24.65
C ALA A 304 16.24 -15.43 24.78
N GLU A 305 15.66 -16.36 24.03
CA GLU A 305 14.25 -16.79 24.14
C GLU A 305 13.97 -17.36 25.53
N ASP A 306 14.83 -18.24 26.05
CA ASP A 306 14.74 -18.78 27.41
C ASP A 306 14.77 -17.64 28.46
N LEU A 307 15.55 -16.58 28.21
CA LEU A 307 15.59 -15.42 29.09
C LEU A 307 14.29 -14.61 29.03
N ILE A 308 13.69 -14.44 27.84
CA ILE A 308 12.36 -13.82 27.69
C ILE A 308 11.34 -14.61 28.49
N ALA A 309 11.32 -15.94 28.36
CA ALA A 309 10.38 -16.80 29.07
C ALA A 309 10.40 -16.62 30.60
N HIS A 310 11.55 -16.24 31.16
CA HIS A 310 11.73 -16.01 32.59
C HIS A 310 11.42 -14.57 33.03
N VAL A 311 11.71 -13.59 32.18
CA VAL A 311 11.65 -12.16 32.53
C VAL A 311 10.35 -11.52 32.06
N PHE A 312 9.86 -11.93 30.89
CA PHE A 312 8.66 -11.42 30.23
C PHE A 312 7.86 -12.57 29.60
N PRO A 313 7.17 -13.39 30.41
CA PRO A 313 6.44 -14.56 29.92
C PRO A 313 5.35 -14.22 28.89
N ASP A 314 4.64 -13.10 29.07
CA ASP A 314 3.59 -12.63 28.18
C ASP A 314 4.06 -12.37 26.74
N GLN A 315 5.35 -12.12 26.54
CA GLN A 315 5.93 -11.90 25.20
C GLN A 315 5.90 -13.16 24.34
N ILE A 316 6.09 -14.34 24.95
CA ILE A 316 6.09 -15.64 24.26
C ILE A 316 4.80 -16.44 24.49
N ALA A 317 3.83 -15.84 25.18
CA ALA A 317 2.58 -16.51 25.50
C ALA A 317 1.77 -16.76 24.22
N CYS A 318 1.13 -17.93 24.16
CA CYS A 318 0.21 -18.26 23.07
C CYS A 318 -0.89 -17.20 22.96
N ALA A 319 -1.18 -16.76 21.73
CA ALA A 319 -2.24 -15.79 21.46
C ALA A 319 -3.61 -16.23 22.02
N GLU A 320 -3.86 -17.55 22.09
CA GLU A 320 -5.09 -18.11 22.68
C GLU A 320 -5.22 -17.89 24.19
N ASN A 321 -4.10 -17.68 24.91
CA ASN A 321 -4.07 -17.48 26.36
C ASN A 321 -4.01 -16.00 26.77
N LEU A 322 -3.66 -15.11 25.84
CA LEU A 322 -3.57 -13.68 26.08
C LEU A 322 -4.95 -13.04 25.89
N THR A 323 -5.52 -12.50 26.97
CA THR A 323 -6.75 -11.70 26.91
C THR A 323 -6.40 -10.21 26.97
N GLY A 324 -6.35 -9.56 25.81
CA GLY A 324 -6.15 -8.10 25.72
C GLY A 324 -4.69 -7.68 25.57
N ARG A 325 -4.26 -6.65 26.31
CA ARG A 325 -2.92 -6.05 26.21
C ARG A 325 -1.90 -6.89 26.98
N ARG A 326 -0.67 -7.03 26.47
CA ARG A 326 0.43 -7.67 27.20
C ARG A 326 0.85 -6.79 28.37
N ASP A 327 0.99 -7.38 29.55
CA ASP A 327 1.51 -6.67 30.72
C ASP A 327 3.03 -6.62 30.65
N VAL A 328 3.59 -5.41 30.55
CA VAL A 328 5.04 -5.22 30.40
C VAL A 328 5.68 -5.21 31.78
N PRO A 329 6.50 -6.20 32.14
CA PRO A 329 7.09 -6.28 33.46
C PRO A 329 8.18 -5.21 33.64
N SER A 330 8.25 -4.63 34.84
CA SER A 330 9.36 -3.76 35.22
C SER A 330 10.64 -4.58 35.40
N HIS A 331 11.49 -4.58 34.38
CA HIS A 331 12.78 -5.25 34.42
C HIS A 331 13.81 -4.49 33.58
N PRO A 332 15.05 -4.26 34.07
CA PRO A 332 16.03 -3.42 33.37
C PRO A 332 16.32 -3.81 31.91
N LEU A 333 16.31 -5.11 31.57
CA LEU A 333 16.48 -5.55 30.17
C LEU A 333 15.26 -5.26 29.31
N VAL A 334 14.06 -5.38 29.87
CA VAL A 334 12.82 -5.10 29.14
C VAL A 334 12.73 -3.60 28.92
N ASP A 335 12.93 -2.81 29.98
CA ASP A 335 12.94 -1.35 29.95
C ASP A 335 13.97 -0.83 28.94
N GLN A 336 15.20 -1.35 28.98
CA GLN A 336 16.25 -0.95 28.03
C GLN A 336 15.91 -1.38 26.59
N THR A 337 15.37 -2.58 26.39
CA THR A 337 15.02 -3.05 25.04
C THR A 337 13.89 -2.23 24.44
N ILE A 338 12.86 -1.92 25.22
CA ILE A 338 11.77 -1.03 24.81
C ILE A 338 12.32 0.37 24.53
N HIS A 339 13.18 0.90 25.40
CA HIS A 339 13.81 2.20 25.20
C HIS A 339 14.62 2.25 23.89
N ASP A 340 15.47 1.26 23.66
CA ASP A 340 16.28 1.08 22.45
C ASP A 340 15.39 1.02 21.18
N CYS A 341 14.31 0.23 21.20
CA CYS A 341 13.35 0.19 20.09
C CYS A 341 12.68 1.55 19.85
N LEU A 342 12.24 2.24 20.92
CA LEU A 342 11.51 3.50 20.82
C LEU A 342 12.39 4.69 20.42
N THR A 343 13.68 4.67 20.77
CA THR A 343 14.56 5.85 20.70
C THR A 343 15.79 5.68 19.82
N GLU A 344 16.21 4.47 19.47
CA GLU A 344 17.30 4.24 18.51
C GLU A 344 16.74 3.75 17.17
N ALA A 345 15.95 2.67 17.17
CA ALA A 345 15.33 2.15 15.93
C ALA A 345 14.22 3.05 15.39
N MET A 346 13.57 3.77 16.31
CA MET A 346 12.50 4.72 16.05
C MET A 346 12.80 6.04 16.75
N ASP A 347 11.91 7.00 16.60
CA ASP A 347 11.95 8.26 17.35
C ASP A 347 10.56 8.58 17.90
N ILE A 348 10.26 8.05 19.08
CA ILE A 348 8.96 8.23 19.74
C ILE A 348 8.69 9.70 20.12
N ASP A 349 9.72 10.45 20.49
CA ASP A 349 9.53 11.82 20.94
C ASP A 349 9.22 12.74 19.75
N ALA A 350 9.89 12.53 18.61
CA ALA A 350 9.55 13.21 17.37
C ALA A 350 8.18 12.76 16.81
N LEU A 351 7.81 11.49 16.96
CA LEU A 351 6.47 11.00 16.58
C LEU A 351 5.36 11.63 17.42
N ILE A 352 5.57 11.74 18.74
CA ILE A 352 4.65 12.45 19.65
C ILE A 352 4.50 13.91 19.23
N ALA A 353 5.62 14.58 18.91
CA ALA A 353 5.58 15.95 18.43
C ALA A 353 4.80 16.09 17.12
N LEU A 354 5.02 15.19 16.16
CA LEU A 354 4.30 15.16 14.88
C LEU A 354 2.78 14.98 15.09
N ILE A 355 2.37 14.03 15.91
CA ILE A 355 0.94 13.82 16.22
C ILE A 355 0.35 15.06 16.91
N GLY A 356 1.10 15.70 17.81
CA GLY A 356 0.69 16.96 18.41
C GLY A 356 0.54 18.11 17.41
N GLN A 357 1.33 18.15 16.34
CA GLN A 357 1.16 19.12 15.24
C GLN A 357 -0.11 18.83 14.43
N ILE A 358 -0.40 17.55 14.16
CA ILE A 358 -1.64 17.09 13.51
C ILE A 358 -2.87 17.45 14.36
N GLU A 359 -2.86 17.17 15.67
CA GLU A 359 -3.95 17.48 16.60
C GLU A 359 -4.22 19.00 16.73
N ARG A 360 -3.20 19.83 16.51
CA ARG A 360 -3.31 21.30 16.55
C ARG A 360 -3.60 21.95 15.20
N GLU A 361 -3.79 21.14 14.15
CA GLU A 361 -4.04 21.60 12.78
C GLU A 361 -2.92 22.54 12.25
N GLU A 362 -1.66 22.31 12.69
CA GLU A 362 -0.50 23.09 12.25
C GLU A 362 0.02 22.65 10.87
N LEU A 363 -0.37 21.45 10.43
CA LEU A 363 0.05 20.84 9.16
C LEU A 363 -1.10 20.81 8.17
N THR A 364 -0.77 20.92 6.89
CA THR A 364 -1.72 20.69 5.79
C THR A 364 -1.87 19.19 5.59
N LEU A 365 -3.08 18.67 5.80
CA LEU A 365 -3.39 17.24 5.67
C LEU A 365 -4.32 17.04 4.48
N ILE A 366 -3.90 16.22 3.53
CA ILE A 366 -4.66 15.94 2.31
C ILE A 366 -4.90 14.44 2.21
N ALA A 367 -6.15 14.03 2.07
CA ALA A 367 -6.55 12.66 1.78
C ALA A 367 -7.07 12.59 0.34
N LYS A 368 -6.55 11.67 -0.47
CA LYS A 368 -6.89 11.57 -1.89
C LYS A 368 -7.11 10.14 -2.35
N ASP A 369 -8.25 9.92 -2.98
CA ASP A 369 -8.53 8.68 -3.71
C ASP A 369 -7.98 8.77 -5.13
N LEU A 370 -7.13 7.81 -5.49
CA LEU A 370 -6.51 7.73 -6.80
C LEU A 370 -6.90 6.44 -7.50
N ARG A 371 -6.98 6.52 -8.82
CA ARG A 371 -7.19 5.34 -9.68
C ARG A 371 -6.05 4.34 -9.59
N GLU A 372 -4.84 4.86 -9.50
CA GLU A 372 -3.57 4.14 -9.57
C GLU A 372 -2.55 4.83 -8.65
N PRO A 373 -1.51 4.12 -8.18
CA PRO A 373 -0.48 4.70 -7.32
C PRO A 373 0.22 5.90 -7.96
N SER A 374 0.43 6.98 -7.20
CA SER A 374 1.21 8.13 -7.67
C SER A 374 2.69 7.75 -7.95
N PRO A 375 3.42 8.59 -8.72
CA PRO A 375 4.86 8.42 -8.92
C PRO A 375 5.68 8.37 -7.62
N PHE A 376 5.21 9.00 -6.54
CA PHE A 376 5.87 8.95 -5.23
C PHE A 376 5.62 7.62 -4.51
N ALA A 377 4.44 7.02 -4.68
CA ALA A 377 4.10 5.71 -4.11
C ALA A 377 5.00 4.58 -4.62
N GLN A 378 5.51 4.72 -5.84
CA GLN A 378 6.30 3.71 -6.53
C GLN A 378 7.52 3.26 -5.73
N GLU A 379 8.13 4.16 -4.96
CA GLU A 379 9.29 3.81 -4.13
C GLU A 379 8.92 2.80 -3.03
N ILE A 380 7.81 3.03 -2.32
CA ILE A 380 7.38 2.20 -1.19
C ILE A 380 6.63 0.94 -1.62
N ILE A 381 5.99 0.96 -2.78
CA ILE A 381 5.37 -0.25 -3.37
C ILE A 381 6.44 -1.28 -3.72
N ASN A 382 7.56 -0.81 -4.28
CA ASN A 382 8.72 -1.64 -4.60
C ASN A 382 9.73 -1.69 -3.44
N ALA A 383 9.24 -1.48 -2.21
CA ALA A 383 10.08 -1.46 -1.03
C ALA A 383 10.88 -2.76 -0.89
N ARG A 384 12.13 -2.59 -0.48
CA ARG A 384 13.01 -3.71 -0.17
C ARG A 384 12.58 -4.36 1.14
N PRO A 385 12.94 -5.64 1.39
CA PRO A 385 12.53 -6.38 2.59
C PRO A 385 12.77 -5.64 3.92
N TYR A 386 13.85 -4.88 4.03
CA TYR A 386 14.21 -4.14 5.25
C TYR A 386 13.25 -3.00 5.64
N ALA A 387 12.39 -2.56 4.72
CA ALA A 387 11.41 -1.52 4.96
C ALA A 387 10.11 -2.06 5.57
N PHE A 388 9.88 -3.38 5.51
CA PHE A 388 8.68 -3.99 6.08
C PHE A 388 8.69 -3.96 7.61
N LEU A 389 7.48 -3.85 8.18
CA LEU A 389 7.25 -3.73 9.62
C LEU A 389 6.71 -5.02 10.25
N ASP A 390 6.57 -6.07 9.44
CA ASP A 390 5.96 -7.35 9.77
C ASP A 390 6.74 -8.51 9.13
N ASP A 391 6.51 -9.72 9.65
CA ASP A 391 7.23 -10.95 9.30
C ASP A 391 6.68 -11.71 8.09
N ALA A 392 5.73 -11.14 7.32
CA ALA A 392 5.17 -11.87 6.20
C ALA A 392 6.24 -12.20 5.14
N PRO A 393 6.27 -13.42 4.57
CA PRO A 393 7.20 -13.76 3.50
C PRO A 393 7.07 -12.79 2.31
N ALA A 394 8.18 -12.54 1.61
CA ALA A 394 8.21 -11.61 0.48
C ALA A 394 7.23 -11.98 -0.65
N GLU A 395 6.97 -13.28 -0.85
CA GLU A 395 6.06 -13.79 -1.89
C GLU A 395 4.58 -13.53 -1.56
N GLU A 396 4.23 -13.50 -0.28
CA GLU A 396 2.86 -13.30 0.21
C GLU A 396 2.49 -11.81 0.32
N ARG A 397 3.36 -10.92 -0.17
CA ARG A 397 3.17 -9.47 -0.08
C ARG A 397 2.15 -8.98 -1.08
N ARG A 398 1.09 -8.34 -0.58
CA ARG A 398 0.03 -7.73 -1.38
C ARG A 398 0.54 -6.59 -2.25
N THR A 399 1.61 -5.90 -1.83
CA THR A 399 2.23 -4.84 -2.65
C THR A 399 2.80 -5.36 -3.97
N ASN A 400 3.18 -6.65 -4.07
CA ASN A 400 3.64 -7.25 -5.33
C ASN A 400 2.52 -7.40 -6.37
N ALA A 401 1.25 -7.42 -5.94
CA ALA A 401 0.10 -7.46 -6.84
C ALA A 401 -0.15 -6.09 -7.50
N ILE A 402 0.45 -5.02 -6.96
CA ILE A 402 0.36 -3.68 -7.53
C ILE A 402 1.20 -3.63 -8.81
N ARG A 403 0.53 -3.48 -9.94
CA ARG A 403 1.20 -3.32 -11.23
C ARG A 403 1.60 -1.86 -11.47
N ASN A 404 2.88 -1.67 -11.73
CA ASN A 404 3.43 -0.36 -12.07
C ASN A 404 3.30 -0.12 -13.58
N ARG A 405 2.93 1.12 -13.96
CA ARG A 405 3.10 1.57 -15.35
C ARG A 405 4.59 1.65 -15.65
N SER A 406 5.01 1.08 -16.78
CA SER A 406 6.36 1.31 -17.31
C SER A 406 6.51 2.71 -17.94
N TRP A 407 5.41 3.42 -18.20
CA TRP A 407 5.38 4.74 -18.84
C TRP A 407 4.11 5.51 -18.44
N ALA A 408 4.27 6.75 -17.97
CA ALA A 408 3.17 7.70 -17.78
C ALA A 408 3.34 8.82 -18.81
N ASP A 409 2.33 9.06 -19.65
CA ASP A 409 2.33 10.21 -20.55
C ASP A 409 2.12 11.49 -19.71
N PRO A 410 3.04 12.48 -19.74
CA PRO A 410 2.87 13.75 -19.04
C PRO A 410 1.56 14.49 -19.40
N ALA A 411 0.99 14.22 -20.58
CA ALA A 411 -0.27 14.80 -21.01
C ALA A 411 -1.51 14.20 -20.30
N GLU A 412 -1.42 12.95 -19.82
CA GLU A 412 -2.49 12.27 -19.04
C GLU A 412 -2.36 12.50 -17.53
N ALA A 413 -1.25 13.10 -17.06
CA ALA A 413 -0.95 13.26 -15.63
C ALA A 413 -1.95 14.15 -14.86
N ARG A 414 -2.85 14.85 -15.55
CA ARG A 414 -3.82 15.77 -14.94
C ARG A 414 -4.97 15.09 -14.19
N ASP A 415 -5.28 13.81 -14.47
CA ASP A 415 -6.54 13.19 -14.02
C ASP A 415 -6.37 11.86 -13.23
N TYR A 416 -5.41 11.78 -12.31
CA TYR A 416 -5.26 10.59 -11.44
C TYR A 416 -6.46 10.34 -10.49
N SER A 417 -7.27 11.37 -10.23
CA SER A 417 -8.33 11.37 -9.20
C SER A 417 -9.75 11.18 -9.73
N LEU A 418 -10.04 11.63 -10.95
CA LEU A 418 -11.40 11.54 -11.49
C LEU A 418 -11.74 10.07 -11.72
N LEU A 419 -12.93 9.65 -12.11
CA LEU A 419 -13.16 8.32 -12.76
C LEU A 419 -13.66 8.56 -14.19
N ASP A 420 -13.48 7.60 -15.09
CA ASP A 420 -14.03 7.76 -16.44
C ASP A 420 -15.55 7.66 -16.38
N ALA A 421 -16.26 8.71 -16.80
CA ALA A 421 -17.72 8.74 -16.84
C ALA A 421 -18.29 7.59 -17.69
N SER A 422 -17.57 7.16 -18.73
CA SER A 422 -17.96 6.01 -19.56
C SER A 422 -17.85 4.69 -18.79
N ALA A 423 -16.82 4.55 -17.93
CA ALA A 423 -16.65 3.40 -17.06
C ALA A 423 -17.74 3.34 -15.98
N ILE A 424 -18.10 4.49 -15.39
CA ILE A 424 -19.23 4.59 -14.45
C ILE A 424 -20.52 4.14 -15.13
N SER A 425 -20.87 4.72 -16.30
CA SER A 425 -22.10 4.37 -17.03
C SER A 425 -22.16 2.88 -17.35
N ARG A 426 -21.05 2.31 -17.85
CA ARG A 426 -20.96 0.90 -18.18
C ARG A 426 -21.15 0.00 -16.97
N VAL A 427 -20.55 0.32 -15.83
CA VAL A 427 -20.74 -0.48 -14.61
C VAL A 427 -22.18 -0.38 -14.11
N ARG A 428 -22.83 0.78 -14.21
CA ARG A 428 -24.25 0.94 -13.86
C ARG A 428 -25.15 0.07 -14.73
N GLU A 429 -24.91 0.06 -16.05
CA GLU A 429 -25.64 -0.80 -16.98
C GLU A 429 -25.42 -2.29 -16.71
N GLU A 430 -24.17 -2.71 -16.45
CA GLU A 430 -23.84 -4.12 -16.18
C GLU A 430 -24.26 -4.57 -14.77
N ALA A 431 -24.38 -3.66 -13.80
CA ALA A 431 -24.86 -3.95 -12.45
C ALA A 431 -26.39 -4.05 -12.40
N TRP A 432 -27.09 -3.33 -13.28
CA TRP A 432 -28.54 -3.42 -13.37
C TRP A 432 -28.97 -4.81 -13.88
N PRO A 433 -29.93 -5.49 -13.23
CA PRO A 433 -30.35 -6.83 -13.62
C PRO A 433 -30.89 -6.91 -15.06
N LEU A 434 -30.31 -7.81 -15.87
CA LEU A 434 -30.80 -8.13 -17.22
C LEU A 434 -31.84 -9.24 -17.14
N VAL A 435 -33.12 -8.85 -17.22
CA VAL A 435 -34.24 -9.76 -17.05
C VAL A 435 -34.82 -10.22 -18.40
N HIS A 436 -35.02 -11.53 -18.56
CA HIS A 436 -35.60 -12.17 -19.74
C HIS A 436 -36.82 -13.05 -19.42
N ASN A 437 -37.05 -13.38 -18.15
CA ASN A 437 -38.20 -14.16 -17.71
C ASN A 437 -38.68 -13.72 -16.31
N ALA A 438 -39.81 -14.28 -15.87
CA ALA A 438 -40.42 -13.91 -14.58
C ALA A 438 -39.57 -14.33 -13.37
N GLU A 439 -38.77 -15.39 -13.47
CA GLU A 439 -37.88 -15.84 -12.38
C GLU A 439 -36.72 -14.85 -12.19
N GLU A 440 -36.11 -14.41 -13.28
CA GLU A 440 -35.06 -13.37 -13.28
C GLU A 440 -35.59 -12.03 -12.74
N LEU A 441 -36.87 -11.69 -12.97
CA LEU A 441 -37.46 -10.48 -12.38
C LEU A 441 -37.60 -10.60 -10.86
N HIS A 442 -38.00 -11.78 -10.39
CA HIS A 442 -38.11 -12.05 -8.96
C HIS A 442 -36.75 -11.97 -8.27
N ASP A 443 -35.73 -12.58 -8.87
CA ASP A 443 -34.35 -12.53 -8.39
C ASP A 443 -33.79 -11.09 -8.39
N ALA A 444 -34.11 -10.30 -9.42
CA ALA A 444 -33.78 -8.88 -9.49
C ALA A 444 -34.40 -8.07 -8.34
N LEU A 445 -35.67 -8.34 -7.99
CA LEU A 445 -36.35 -7.70 -6.85
C LEU A 445 -35.72 -8.08 -5.51
N GLN A 446 -35.26 -9.33 -5.35
CA GLN A 446 -34.53 -9.75 -4.15
C GLN A 446 -33.15 -9.11 -4.06
N THR A 447 -32.44 -9.01 -5.19
CA THR A 447 -31.10 -8.41 -5.26
C THR A 447 -31.14 -6.91 -4.96
N LEU A 448 -32.02 -6.17 -5.63
CA LEU A 448 -32.12 -4.71 -5.48
C LEU A 448 -32.90 -4.26 -4.24
N GLY A 449 -33.63 -5.17 -3.60
CA GLY A 449 -34.58 -4.91 -2.51
C GLY A 449 -35.86 -4.20 -2.98
N TYR A 450 -35.73 -3.21 -3.85
CA TYR A 450 -36.85 -2.52 -4.49
C TYR A 450 -36.51 -1.93 -5.86
N ILE A 451 -37.55 -1.73 -6.66
CA ILE A 451 -37.53 -1.01 -7.94
C ILE A 451 -38.64 0.02 -7.92
N THR A 452 -38.35 1.26 -8.36
CA THR A 452 -39.37 2.31 -8.45
C THR A 452 -40.33 2.07 -9.62
N ALA A 453 -41.54 2.65 -9.59
CA ALA A 453 -42.51 2.48 -10.67
C ALA A 453 -41.97 3.00 -12.02
N ALA A 454 -41.16 4.07 -12.00
CA ALA A 454 -40.52 4.61 -13.19
C ALA A 454 -39.48 3.64 -13.78
N GLU A 455 -38.55 3.15 -12.95
CA GLU A 455 -37.52 2.18 -13.37
C GLU A 455 -38.12 0.87 -13.90
N PHE A 456 -39.20 0.41 -13.27
CA PHE A 456 -39.91 -0.80 -13.67
C PHE A 456 -40.53 -0.66 -15.07
N ALA A 457 -41.07 0.53 -15.38
CA ALA A 457 -41.60 0.86 -16.70
C ALA A 457 -40.50 1.02 -17.75
N ASP A 458 -39.44 1.78 -17.43
CA ASP A 458 -38.32 2.06 -18.33
C ASP A 458 -37.57 0.78 -18.73
N SER A 459 -37.43 -0.17 -17.80
CA SER A 459 -36.79 -1.47 -18.04
C SER A 459 -37.69 -2.48 -18.77
N GLY A 460 -38.97 -2.13 -19.04
CA GLY A 460 -39.91 -3.00 -19.74
C GLY A 460 -40.35 -4.24 -18.93
N PHE A 461 -40.32 -4.17 -17.60
CA PHE A 461 -40.65 -5.30 -16.72
C PHE A 461 -42.16 -5.57 -16.60
N GLU A 462 -42.99 -4.65 -17.11
CA GLU A 462 -44.45 -4.72 -17.10
C GLU A 462 -45.02 -6.04 -17.63
N ARG A 463 -44.35 -6.63 -18.62
CA ARG A 463 -44.75 -7.90 -19.26
C ARG A 463 -44.85 -9.09 -18.30
N TRP A 464 -44.19 -9.05 -17.14
CA TRP A 464 -44.22 -10.14 -16.15
C TRP A 464 -44.95 -9.78 -14.85
N ARG A 465 -45.41 -8.52 -14.71
CA ARG A 465 -46.07 -8.03 -13.48
C ARG A 465 -47.28 -8.88 -13.12
N GLU A 466 -48.21 -9.07 -14.05
CA GLU A 466 -49.46 -9.81 -13.80
C GLU A 466 -49.20 -11.23 -13.30
N ARG A 467 -48.22 -11.91 -13.90
CA ARG A 467 -47.87 -13.28 -13.50
C ARG A 467 -47.34 -13.34 -12.07
N LEU A 468 -46.39 -12.47 -11.71
CA LEU A 468 -45.80 -12.48 -10.37
C LEU A 468 -46.80 -12.03 -9.29
N VAL A 469 -47.71 -11.13 -9.61
CA VAL A 469 -48.80 -10.73 -8.69
C VAL A 469 -49.77 -11.90 -8.47
N LEU A 470 -50.14 -12.62 -9.53
CA LEU A 470 -51.01 -13.81 -9.42
C LEU A 470 -50.35 -14.94 -8.62
N GLU A 471 -49.04 -15.12 -8.75
CA GLU A 471 -48.25 -16.08 -7.98
C GLU A 471 -47.97 -15.60 -6.54
N GLY A 472 -48.33 -14.36 -6.18
CA GLY A 472 -48.11 -13.79 -4.84
C GLY A 472 -46.65 -13.48 -4.53
N ARG A 473 -45.82 -13.27 -5.55
CA ARG A 473 -44.36 -13.05 -5.44
C ARG A 473 -43.93 -11.59 -5.51
N LEU A 474 -44.81 -10.71 -5.99
CA LEU A 474 -44.54 -9.28 -6.18
C LEU A 474 -45.59 -8.45 -5.43
N LEU A 475 -45.12 -7.46 -4.66
CA LEU A 475 -45.94 -6.47 -3.97
C LEU A 475 -45.57 -5.05 -4.43
N GLN A 476 -46.51 -4.11 -4.30
CA GLN A 476 -46.31 -2.71 -4.67
C GLN A 476 -46.93 -1.76 -3.65
N LEU A 477 -46.15 -0.80 -3.16
CA LEU A 477 -46.67 0.34 -2.39
C LEU A 477 -47.25 1.38 -3.34
N ALA A 478 -48.52 1.23 -3.71
CA ALA A 478 -49.19 2.13 -4.66
C ALA A 478 -49.44 3.54 -4.11
N GLN A 479 -49.46 3.71 -2.78
CA GLN A 479 -49.66 5.01 -2.12
C GLN A 479 -48.33 5.77 -1.93
N HIS A 480 -47.20 5.09 -2.10
CA HIS A 480 -45.87 5.68 -1.97
C HIS A 480 -45.57 6.65 -3.13
N PRO A 481 -44.93 7.80 -2.89
CA PRO A 481 -44.67 8.82 -3.93
C PRO A 481 -43.97 8.28 -5.19
N GLN A 482 -43.05 7.33 -5.03
CA GLN A 482 -42.28 6.73 -6.12
C GLN A 482 -42.80 5.36 -6.58
N GLY A 483 -43.87 4.86 -5.95
CA GLY A 483 -44.46 3.55 -6.24
C GLY A 483 -43.46 2.38 -6.13
N LEU A 484 -43.04 2.04 -4.92
CA LEU A 484 -42.01 1.00 -4.70
C LEU A 484 -42.55 -0.40 -4.96
N ILE A 485 -41.86 -1.16 -5.81
CA ILE A 485 -42.15 -2.55 -6.14
C ILE A 485 -41.06 -3.43 -5.53
N PHE A 486 -41.45 -4.48 -4.82
CA PHE A 486 -40.54 -5.35 -4.08
C PHE A 486 -41.06 -6.80 -4.06
N ALA A 487 -40.16 -7.75 -3.74
CA ALA A 487 -40.50 -9.16 -3.61
C ALA A 487 -41.28 -9.42 -2.31
N THR A 488 -42.21 -10.37 -2.30
CA THR A 488 -43.03 -10.68 -1.12
C THR A 488 -42.18 -11.07 0.10
N GLU A 489 -41.02 -11.67 -0.11
CA GLU A 489 -40.04 -12.06 0.92
C GLU A 489 -39.50 -10.86 1.71
N GLU A 490 -39.47 -9.67 1.09
CA GLU A 490 -38.99 -8.43 1.70
C GLU A 490 -40.06 -7.73 2.56
N LEU A 491 -41.29 -8.25 2.60
CA LEU A 491 -42.41 -7.67 3.34
C LEU A 491 -42.12 -7.35 4.82
N PRO A 492 -41.35 -8.14 5.60
CA PRO A 492 -41.01 -7.80 6.98
C PRO A 492 -40.23 -6.48 7.09
N LYS A 493 -39.29 -6.22 6.16
CA LYS A 493 -38.52 -4.97 6.13
C LYS A 493 -39.41 -3.79 5.78
N PHE A 494 -40.27 -3.95 4.76
CA PHE A 494 -41.23 -2.91 4.38
C PHE A 494 -42.28 -2.62 5.45
N LYS A 495 -42.75 -3.63 6.21
CA LYS A 495 -43.63 -3.42 7.36
C LYS A 495 -42.96 -2.66 8.50
N ALA A 496 -41.67 -2.85 8.72
CA ALA A 496 -40.91 -2.12 9.73
C ALA A 496 -40.71 -0.64 9.35
N LEU A 497 -40.54 -0.34 8.06
CA LEU A 497 -40.30 1.01 7.55
C LEU A 497 -41.59 1.80 7.26
N PHE A 498 -42.61 1.13 6.69
CA PHE A 498 -43.86 1.72 6.23
C PHE A 498 -45.07 0.93 6.77
N PRO A 499 -45.30 0.93 8.10
CA PRO A 499 -46.35 0.11 8.72
C PRO A 499 -47.74 0.43 8.16
N ASP A 500 -48.07 1.71 7.98
CA ASP A 500 -49.38 2.17 7.51
C ASP A 500 -49.66 1.74 6.05
N GLU A 501 -48.65 1.83 5.20
CA GLU A 501 -48.75 1.46 3.77
C GLU A 501 -48.69 -0.05 3.53
N CYS A 502 -48.41 -0.86 4.55
CA CYS A 502 -48.35 -2.31 4.43
C CYS A 502 -49.51 -3.04 5.14
N LEU A 503 -50.47 -2.32 5.71
CA LEU A 503 -51.63 -2.88 6.41
C LEU A 503 -52.50 -3.77 5.51
N GLN A 504 -52.57 -3.48 4.21
CA GLN A 504 -53.36 -4.25 3.25
C GLN A 504 -52.75 -5.60 2.85
N PHE A 505 -51.48 -5.85 3.17
CA PHE A 505 -50.79 -7.08 2.75
C PHE A 505 -50.88 -8.18 3.81
N THR A 506 -51.39 -9.34 3.40
CA THR A 506 -51.36 -10.58 4.18
C THR A 506 -49.93 -11.10 4.27
N VAL A 507 -49.47 -11.43 5.47
CA VAL A 507 -48.15 -12.06 5.67
C VAL A 507 -48.24 -13.54 5.32
N PRO A 508 -47.43 -14.07 4.41
CA PRO A 508 -47.35 -15.50 4.15
C PRO A 508 -46.87 -16.28 5.38
N ALA A 509 -47.32 -17.54 5.53
CA ALA A 509 -47.00 -18.39 6.68
C ALA A 509 -45.48 -18.57 6.92
N PHE A 510 -44.65 -18.53 5.87
CA PHE A 510 -43.20 -18.67 6.00
C PHE A 510 -42.50 -17.42 6.54
N LEU A 511 -43.19 -16.27 6.58
CA LEU A 511 -42.69 -15.01 7.16
C LEU A 511 -43.35 -14.71 8.52
N GLU A 512 -44.24 -15.58 9.01
CA GLU A 512 -44.83 -15.42 10.33
C GLU A 512 -43.75 -15.48 11.43
N GLY A 513 -43.71 -14.47 12.29
CA GLY A 513 -42.74 -14.35 13.37
C GLY A 513 -41.40 -13.71 12.97
N VAL A 514 -41.16 -13.45 11.68
CA VAL A 514 -39.99 -12.68 11.22
C VAL A 514 -40.26 -11.19 11.48
N CYS A 515 -39.50 -10.59 12.39
CA CYS A 515 -39.54 -9.17 12.70
C CYS A 515 -38.15 -8.57 12.48
N CYS A 516 -38.11 -7.41 11.86
CA CYS A 516 -36.89 -6.64 11.67
C CYS A 516 -37.03 -5.32 12.45
N GLU A 517 -35.97 -4.92 13.14
CA GLU A 517 -35.92 -3.56 13.67
C GLU A 517 -35.85 -2.56 12.51
N PRO A 518 -36.48 -1.38 12.60
CA PRO A 518 -36.52 -0.42 11.50
C PRO A 518 -35.15 0.02 11.00
N GLU A 519 -34.16 0.11 11.90
CA GLU A 519 -32.78 0.50 11.55
C GLU A 519 -32.07 -0.60 10.74
N ASP A 520 -32.22 -1.86 11.16
CA ASP A 520 -31.67 -3.02 10.44
C ASP A 520 -32.35 -3.20 9.08
N ALA A 521 -33.68 -3.05 9.03
CA ALA A 521 -34.44 -3.10 7.80
C ALA A 521 -33.99 -2.04 6.80
N LEU A 522 -33.76 -0.80 7.25
CA LEU A 522 -33.27 0.28 6.40
C LEU A 522 -31.85 -0.02 5.90
N ARG A 523 -30.96 -0.46 6.78
CA ARG A 523 -29.58 -0.82 6.44
C ARG A 523 -29.53 -1.91 5.38
N ASP A 524 -30.30 -2.98 5.56
CA ASP A 524 -30.38 -4.08 4.59
C ASP A 524 -30.99 -3.63 3.25
N LEU A 525 -32.03 -2.79 3.29
CA LEU A 525 -32.66 -2.26 2.07
C LEU A 525 -31.70 -1.38 1.28
N VAL A 526 -30.97 -0.49 1.95
CA VAL A 526 -29.94 0.36 1.34
C VAL A 526 -28.80 -0.50 0.79
N ARG A 527 -28.39 -1.56 1.52
CA ARG A 527 -27.36 -2.51 1.05
C ARG A 527 -27.75 -3.12 -0.29
N SER A 528 -28.93 -3.75 -0.36
CA SER A 528 -29.47 -4.36 -1.58
C SER A 528 -29.57 -3.34 -2.71
N ARG A 529 -30.06 -2.14 -2.43
CA ARG A 529 -30.26 -1.11 -3.44
C ARG A 529 -28.94 -0.65 -4.07
N LEU A 530 -27.85 -0.58 -3.30
CA LEU A 530 -26.54 -0.15 -3.79
C LEU A 530 -25.87 -1.14 -4.76
N GLU A 531 -26.29 -2.42 -4.75
CA GLU A 531 -25.75 -3.44 -5.67
C GLU A 531 -26.05 -3.15 -7.15
N GLY A 532 -27.08 -2.33 -7.45
CA GLY A 532 -27.50 -2.02 -8.82
C GLY A 532 -27.32 -0.57 -9.28
N LEU A 533 -26.94 0.38 -8.40
CA LEU A 533 -27.00 1.81 -8.74
C LEU A 533 -25.69 2.44 -9.21
N GLY A 534 -24.53 1.95 -8.75
CA GLY A 534 -23.26 2.68 -8.85
C GLY A 534 -23.16 3.86 -7.87
N PRO A 535 -22.30 4.86 -8.12
CA PRO A 535 -22.19 6.06 -7.29
C PRO A 535 -23.53 6.80 -7.14
N VAL A 536 -23.96 7.05 -5.90
CA VAL A 536 -25.24 7.69 -5.58
C VAL A 536 -25.14 8.58 -4.34
N THR A 537 -25.90 9.67 -4.29
CA THR A 537 -25.97 10.54 -3.11
C THR A 537 -26.99 10.05 -2.10
N ALA A 538 -26.75 10.28 -0.81
CA ALA A 538 -27.71 9.95 0.26
C ALA A 538 -29.06 10.64 0.03
N GLN A 539 -29.06 11.88 -0.47
CA GLN A 539 -30.27 12.63 -0.78
C GLN A 539 -31.12 11.94 -1.85
N ARG A 540 -30.51 11.37 -2.89
CA ARG A 540 -31.25 10.64 -3.92
C ARG A 540 -31.95 9.41 -3.35
N LEU A 541 -31.27 8.64 -2.50
CA LEU A 541 -31.87 7.48 -1.82
C LEU A 541 -32.99 7.90 -0.87
N ALA A 542 -32.80 9.01 -0.14
CA ALA A 542 -33.82 9.59 0.72
C ALA A 542 -35.09 9.99 -0.04
N ASP A 543 -34.92 10.61 -1.21
CA ASP A 543 -36.03 11.03 -2.09
C ASP A 543 -36.72 9.82 -2.75
N GLU A 544 -35.98 8.75 -3.10
CA GLU A 544 -36.52 7.51 -3.66
C GLU A 544 -37.36 6.74 -2.64
N ILE A 545 -36.85 6.57 -1.42
CA ILE A 545 -37.47 5.78 -0.34
C ILE A 545 -38.45 6.65 0.49
N ALA A 546 -38.48 7.97 0.28
CA ALA A 546 -39.25 8.93 1.08
C ALA A 546 -38.98 8.85 2.59
N ILE A 547 -37.74 8.55 2.97
CA ILE A 547 -37.25 8.52 4.37
C ILE A 547 -36.32 9.71 4.60
N PRO A 548 -36.32 10.34 5.80
CA PRO A 548 -35.42 11.44 6.10
C PRO A 548 -33.95 11.10 5.84
N CYS A 549 -33.23 12.01 5.16
CA CYS A 549 -31.82 11.82 4.76
C CYS A 549 -30.91 11.39 5.94
N ALA A 550 -31.11 11.96 7.14
CA ALA A 550 -30.35 11.59 8.34
C ALA A 550 -30.42 10.09 8.71
N LYS A 551 -31.53 9.38 8.41
CA LYS A 551 -31.62 7.93 8.63
C LYS A 551 -30.88 7.14 7.56
N ILE A 552 -30.88 7.63 6.32
CA ILE A 552 -30.11 7.05 5.21
C ILE A 552 -28.61 7.21 5.48
N ASP A 553 -28.18 8.40 5.93
CA ASP A 553 -26.79 8.64 6.33
C ASP A 553 -26.35 7.68 7.45
N ALA A 554 -27.17 7.48 8.47
CA ALA A 554 -26.87 6.53 9.55
C ALA A 554 -26.74 5.08 9.03
N ALA A 555 -27.60 4.66 8.09
CA ALA A 555 -27.52 3.35 7.47
C ALA A 555 -26.25 3.19 6.60
N LEU A 556 -25.91 4.21 5.81
CA LEU A 556 -24.71 4.24 4.96
C LEU A 556 -23.42 4.21 5.80
N LEU A 557 -23.36 4.97 6.89
CA LEU A 557 -22.24 4.93 7.84
C LEU A 557 -22.08 3.55 8.48
N ALA A 558 -23.19 2.89 8.85
CA ALA A 558 -23.13 1.53 9.36
C ALA A 558 -22.58 0.54 8.30
N LEU A 559 -22.99 0.68 7.04
CA LEU A 559 -22.47 -0.12 5.92
C LEU A 559 -21.00 0.16 5.59
N GLU A 560 -20.52 1.38 5.80
CA GLU A 560 -19.11 1.73 5.66
C GLU A 560 -18.26 1.04 6.73
N VAL A 561 -18.72 1.05 7.99
CA VAL A 561 -18.06 0.34 9.10
C VAL A 561 -17.99 -1.18 8.83
N GLU A 562 -19.01 -1.74 8.18
CA GLU A 562 -19.01 -3.14 7.73
C GLU A 562 -18.10 -3.41 6.52
N GLY A 563 -17.59 -2.36 5.87
CA GLY A 563 -16.72 -2.46 4.71
C GLY A 563 -17.43 -2.62 3.36
N PHE A 564 -18.75 -2.42 3.31
CA PHE A 564 -19.57 -2.65 2.11
C PHE A 564 -19.51 -1.48 1.11
N VAL A 565 -19.49 -0.24 1.61
CA VAL A 565 -19.55 0.99 0.78
C VAL A 565 -18.40 1.93 1.04
N PHE A 566 -18.05 2.72 0.03
CA PHE A 566 -17.15 3.86 0.13
C PHE A 566 -17.92 5.15 -0.06
N GLN A 567 -17.58 6.15 0.74
CA GLN A 567 -17.95 7.54 0.48
C GLN A 567 -16.82 8.27 -0.27
N GLY A 568 -17.17 9.20 -1.16
CA GLY A 568 -16.22 10.01 -1.91
C GLY A 568 -16.87 10.80 -3.04
N ASN A 569 -16.05 11.42 -3.88
CA ASN A 569 -16.49 12.11 -5.10
C ASN A 569 -16.04 11.28 -6.30
N PHE A 570 -16.96 10.52 -6.89
CA PHE A 570 -16.62 9.56 -7.95
C PHE A 570 -16.98 10.10 -9.33
N THR A 571 -18.11 10.80 -9.43
CA THR A 571 -18.64 11.32 -10.70
C THR A 571 -17.96 12.64 -11.08
N PRO A 572 -17.34 12.74 -12.27
CA PRO A 572 -16.71 13.97 -12.74
C PRO A 572 -17.71 15.14 -12.87
N GLY A 573 -17.31 16.33 -12.40
CA GLY A 573 -18.09 17.57 -12.55
C GLY A 573 -19.03 17.92 -11.39
N LEU A 574 -19.29 17.00 -10.46
CA LEU A 574 -20.07 17.26 -9.24
C LEU A 574 -19.35 18.18 -8.24
N GLU A 575 -18.01 18.19 -8.26
CA GLU A 575 -17.18 19.06 -7.42
C GLU A 575 -17.38 20.56 -7.72
N GLN A 576 -17.66 20.92 -8.98
CA GLN A 576 -17.92 22.31 -9.39
C GLN A 576 -19.33 22.80 -8.98
N ALA A 577 -20.23 21.88 -8.62
CA ALA A 577 -21.62 22.14 -8.27
C ALA A 577 -21.91 22.04 -6.76
N GLY A 578 -20.89 22.20 -5.91
CA GLY A 578 -21.05 22.19 -4.45
C GLY A 578 -20.80 20.84 -3.77
N GLY A 579 -20.24 19.85 -4.50
CA GLY A 579 -19.59 18.66 -3.93
C GLY A 579 -20.46 17.87 -2.95
N ALA A 580 -21.53 17.24 -3.43
CA ALA A 580 -22.28 16.28 -2.62
C ALA A 580 -21.52 14.96 -2.54
N ILE A 581 -21.33 14.45 -1.32
CA ILE A 581 -20.70 13.16 -1.07
C ILE A 581 -21.52 12.05 -1.73
N GLU A 582 -20.85 11.24 -2.55
CA GLU A 582 -21.42 10.05 -3.17
C GLU A 582 -21.01 8.79 -2.40
N TRP A 583 -21.88 7.79 -2.46
CA TRP A 583 -21.69 6.47 -1.87
C TRP A 583 -21.68 5.44 -3.00
N CYS A 584 -20.74 4.51 -2.96
CA CYS A 584 -20.64 3.45 -3.95
C CYS A 584 -20.33 2.11 -3.28
N GLU A 585 -21.00 1.04 -3.73
CA GLU A 585 -20.66 -0.32 -3.32
C GLU A 585 -19.22 -0.66 -3.77
N ARG A 586 -18.48 -1.34 -2.90
CA ARG A 586 -17.05 -1.60 -3.07
C ARG A 586 -16.72 -2.31 -4.39
N ARG A 587 -17.40 -3.41 -4.72
CA ARG A 587 -17.10 -4.21 -5.93
C ARG A 587 -17.41 -3.43 -7.20
N LEU A 588 -18.48 -2.63 -7.23
CA LEU A 588 -18.81 -1.73 -8.33
C LEU A 588 -17.72 -0.66 -8.47
N LEU A 589 -17.28 -0.04 -7.37
CA LEU A 589 -16.20 0.94 -7.41
C LEU A 589 -14.88 0.34 -7.95
N GLN A 590 -14.54 -0.88 -7.53
CA GLN A 590 -13.38 -1.61 -8.05
C GLN A 590 -13.50 -1.92 -9.55
N ARG A 591 -14.69 -2.32 -10.02
CA ARG A 591 -14.96 -2.52 -11.45
C ARG A 591 -14.82 -1.22 -12.24
N ILE A 592 -15.31 -0.11 -11.71
CA ILE A 592 -15.18 1.23 -12.33
C ILE A 592 -13.70 1.60 -12.47
N HIS A 593 -12.90 1.42 -11.40
CA HIS A 593 -11.46 1.64 -11.42
C HIS A 593 -10.77 0.80 -12.49
N ARG A 594 -11.04 -0.51 -12.50
CA ARG A 594 -10.46 -1.43 -13.49
C ARG A 594 -10.84 -1.07 -14.92
N TYR A 595 -12.09 -0.75 -15.20
CA TYR A 595 -12.54 -0.36 -16.55
C TYR A 595 -11.93 0.96 -17.00
N THR A 596 -11.77 1.90 -16.06
CA THR A 596 -11.07 3.16 -16.34
C THR A 596 -9.62 2.86 -16.75
N ILE A 597 -8.89 2.05 -15.96
CA ILE A 597 -7.51 1.65 -16.26
C ILE A 597 -7.43 0.92 -17.61
N ASP A 598 -8.31 -0.05 -17.87
CA ASP A 598 -8.33 -0.83 -19.11
C ASP A 598 -8.63 0.04 -20.35
N SER A 599 -9.49 1.06 -20.21
CA SER A 599 -9.80 2.03 -21.25
C SER A 599 -8.56 2.84 -21.64
N HIS A 600 -7.86 3.40 -20.65
CA HIS A 600 -6.60 4.11 -20.88
C HIS A 600 -5.51 3.21 -21.49
N ARG A 601 -5.39 1.96 -21.01
CA ARG A 601 -4.45 0.99 -21.60
C ARG A 601 -4.75 0.67 -23.06
N LYS A 602 -6.03 0.60 -23.45
CA LYS A 602 -6.41 0.40 -24.85
C LYS A 602 -6.03 1.58 -25.75
N ALA A 603 -5.99 2.80 -25.20
CA ALA A 603 -5.49 3.97 -25.91
C ALA A 603 -3.98 3.85 -26.18
N ILE A 604 -3.22 3.28 -25.24
CA ILE A 604 -1.77 3.03 -25.32
C ILE A 604 -1.50 1.56 -25.70
N LYS A 605 -2.07 1.09 -26.80
CA LYS A 605 -1.86 -0.30 -27.22
C LYS A 605 -0.47 -0.46 -27.86
N PRO A 606 0.39 -1.37 -27.37
CA PRO A 606 1.65 -1.68 -28.04
C PRO A 606 1.35 -2.19 -29.45
N VAL A 607 1.98 -1.56 -30.43
CA VAL A 607 1.85 -1.95 -31.83
C VAL A 607 2.77 -3.14 -32.14
N SER A 608 2.46 -3.91 -33.18
CA SER A 608 3.37 -4.99 -33.60
C SER A 608 4.71 -4.40 -34.03
N LEU A 609 5.78 -5.21 -33.94
CA LEU A 609 7.10 -4.82 -34.46
C LEU A 609 7.01 -4.32 -35.91
N GLN A 610 6.13 -4.90 -36.72
CA GLN A 610 5.89 -4.49 -38.10
C GLN A 610 5.35 -3.06 -38.18
N VAL A 611 4.31 -2.73 -37.41
CA VAL A 611 3.71 -1.39 -37.39
C VAL A 611 4.69 -0.36 -36.81
N TYR A 612 5.44 -0.72 -35.76
CA TYR A 612 6.48 0.15 -35.22
C TYR A 612 7.60 0.40 -36.24
N THR A 613 8.02 -0.64 -36.97
CA THR A 613 9.04 -0.51 -38.03
C THR A 613 8.54 0.36 -39.18
N GLN A 614 7.27 0.20 -39.58
CA GLN A 614 6.65 1.06 -40.60
C GLN A 614 6.60 2.52 -40.14
N TYR A 615 6.13 2.77 -38.92
CA TYR A 615 6.14 4.12 -38.33
C TYR A 615 7.55 4.72 -38.31
N LEU A 616 8.57 3.96 -37.88
CA LEU A 616 9.96 4.42 -37.92
C LEU A 616 10.43 4.72 -39.34
N PHE A 617 10.06 3.90 -40.33
CA PHE A 617 10.41 4.16 -41.72
C PHE A 617 9.74 5.42 -42.25
N ASP A 618 8.46 5.62 -41.93
CA ASP A 618 7.69 6.80 -42.32
C ASP A 618 8.26 8.08 -41.66
N GLU A 619 8.50 8.05 -40.35
CA GLU A 619 9.13 9.17 -39.60
C GLU A 619 10.53 9.49 -40.12
N HIS A 620 11.34 8.46 -40.40
CA HIS A 620 12.67 8.65 -40.99
C HIS A 620 12.63 8.97 -42.49
N GLY A 621 11.46 9.06 -43.12
CA GLY A 621 11.31 9.31 -44.55
C GLY A 621 11.98 8.26 -45.44
N LEU A 622 12.19 7.05 -44.93
CA LEU A 622 12.90 5.96 -45.60
C LEU A 622 12.07 5.43 -46.77
N LYS A 623 12.48 5.77 -48.00
CA LYS A 623 11.84 5.26 -49.21
C LYS A 623 12.42 3.88 -49.55
N PRO A 624 11.59 2.91 -49.98
CA PRO A 624 12.11 1.61 -50.43
C PRO A 624 13.02 1.80 -51.65
N VAL A 625 14.23 1.26 -51.57
CA VAL A 625 15.14 1.17 -52.72
C VAL A 625 14.50 0.20 -53.72
N ARG A 626 13.93 0.74 -54.81
CA ARG A 626 13.42 -0.08 -55.91
C ARG A 626 14.57 -0.39 -56.87
N ASP A 627 14.81 -1.68 -57.13
CA ASP A 627 15.72 -2.10 -58.19
C ASP A 627 15.22 -1.53 -59.53
N GLY A 628 16.15 -0.95 -60.29
CA GLY A 628 15.90 0.02 -61.37
C GLY A 628 15.21 -0.49 -62.64
N ASN A 629 14.27 -1.43 -62.57
CA ASN A 629 13.57 -1.95 -63.76
C ASN A 629 12.03 -2.03 -63.66
N GLU A 630 11.39 -1.52 -62.61
CA GLU A 630 9.92 -1.43 -62.57
C GLU A 630 9.44 0.03 -62.49
N VAL A 631 9.15 0.61 -63.65
CA VAL A 631 8.37 1.84 -63.77
C VAL A 631 6.91 1.49 -63.44
N SER A 632 6.48 1.79 -62.22
CA SER A 632 5.05 1.79 -61.88
C SER A 632 4.61 3.19 -61.51
N HIS A 633 3.74 3.72 -62.37
CA HIS A 633 2.88 4.88 -62.14
C HIS A 633 2.06 4.68 -60.85
N ALA A 634 2.36 5.42 -59.78
CA ALA A 634 1.40 5.67 -58.71
C ALA A 634 1.80 6.90 -57.87
N SER A 635 0.77 7.72 -57.58
CA SER A 635 0.66 8.83 -56.63
C SER A 635 1.50 10.09 -56.88
N THR A 636 0.84 11.03 -57.57
CA THR A 636 1.20 12.43 -57.76
C THR A 636 0.85 13.24 -56.50
N GLU A 637 1.61 13.08 -55.43
CA GLU A 637 1.68 14.13 -54.40
C GLU A 637 2.91 15.01 -54.66
N PRO A 638 2.81 16.34 -54.49
CA PRO A 638 3.96 17.22 -54.70
C PRO A 638 5.02 16.92 -53.64
N SER A 639 6.08 16.20 -54.03
CA SER A 639 7.23 16.00 -53.15
C SER A 639 7.88 17.36 -52.87
N LEU A 640 8.21 17.64 -51.61
CA LEU A 640 9.03 18.79 -51.23
C LEU A 640 10.30 18.86 -52.09
N ASP A 641 10.78 20.06 -52.39
CA ASP A 641 12.05 20.25 -53.11
C ASP A 641 13.19 19.48 -52.42
N GLY A 642 14.12 18.91 -53.19
CA GLY A 642 15.20 18.06 -52.68
C GLY A 642 16.08 18.78 -51.64
N GLN A 643 16.25 20.10 -51.77
CA GLN A 643 16.92 20.92 -50.76
C GLN A 643 16.15 20.96 -49.44
N THR A 644 14.82 21.03 -49.49
CA THR A 644 13.96 21.07 -48.28
C THR A 644 13.93 19.70 -47.58
N GLN A 645 13.93 18.60 -48.36
CA GLN A 645 14.03 17.24 -47.79
C GLN A 645 15.40 17.01 -47.14
N LEU A 646 16.50 17.44 -47.77
CA LEU A 646 17.83 17.34 -47.19
C LEU A 646 17.94 18.14 -45.88
N GLN A 647 17.40 19.37 -45.85
CA GLN A 647 17.43 20.20 -44.65
C GLN A 647 16.61 19.58 -43.49
N ARG A 648 15.46 18.97 -43.78
CA ARG A 648 14.68 18.22 -42.79
C ARG A 648 15.43 17.00 -42.27
N THR A 649 16.06 16.22 -43.16
CA THR A 649 16.85 15.04 -42.79
C THR A 649 18.05 15.42 -41.93
N LEU A 650 18.72 16.55 -42.23
CA LEU A 650 19.82 17.07 -41.41
C LEU A 650 19.34 17.48 -40.01
N ALA A 651 18.19 18.15 -39.90
CA ALA A 651 17.62 18.51 -38.60
C ALA A 651 17.16 17.29 -37.80
N MET A 652 16.60 16.29 -38.48
CA MET A 652 16.13 15.05 -37.85
C MET A 652 17.30 14.19 -37.32
N LEU A 653 18.41 14.15 -38.05
CA LEU A 653 19.59 13.34 -37.70
C LEU A 653 20.66 14.13 -36.94
N ASP A 654 20.31 15.34 -36.45
CA ASP A 654 21.22 16.16 -35.67
C ASP A 654 21.67 15.43 -34.39
N GLY A 655 22.96 15.49 -34.08
CA GLY A 655 23.57 14.76 -32.97
C GLY A 655 23.89 13.28 -33.21
N ILE A 656 23.53 12.70 -34.37
CA ILE A 656 23.90 11.31 -34.71
C ILE A 656 25.33 11.27 -35.28
N SER A 657 26.14 10.31 -34.81
CA SER A 657 27.50 10.07 -35.33
C SER A 657 27.51 8.86 -36.27
N ALA A 658 27.92 9.07 -37.52
CA ALA A 658 28.17 8.01 -38.50
C ALA A 658 29.40 8.33 -39.37
N PRO A 659 30.06 7.33 -40.00
CA PRO A 659 31.17 7.57 -40.91
C PRO A 659 30.77 8.49 -42.06
N ALA A 660 31.66 9.42 -42.44
CA ALA A 660 31.40 10.40 -43.50
C ALA A 660 30.93 9.75 -44.83
N ALA A 661 31.52 8.61 -45.19
CA ALA A 661 31.12 7.87 -46.40
C ALA A 661 29.68 7.34 -46.35
N SER A 662 29.18 6.93 -45.17
CA SER A 662 27.83 6.41 -44.99
C SER A 662 26.76 7.51 -45.05
N TRP A 663 27.12 8.75 -44.69
CA TRP A 663 26.21 9.89 -44.84
C TRP A 663 25.82 10.13 -46.29
N GLU A 664 26.82 10.19 -47.17
CA GLU A 664 26.62 10.48 -48.59
C GLU A 664 26.15 9.28 -49.41
N ALA A 665 26.59 8.06 -49.05
CA ALA A 665 26.26 6.85 -49.81
C ALA A 665 24.90 6.25 -49.43
N ASP A 666 24.55 6.25 -48.13
CA ASP A 666 23.44 5.43 -47.62
C ASP A 666 22.38 6.26 -46.88
N LEU A 667 22.78 7.17 -45.97
CA LEU A 667 21.85 7.83 -45.05
C LEU A 667 21.03 8.96 -45.69
N TYR A 668 21.65 9.86 -46.45
CA TYR A 668 20.90 10.90 -47.17
C TYR A 668 20.13 10.34 -48.38
N PRO A 669 20.71 9.48 -49.24
CA PRO A 669 20.00 8.97 -50.42
C PRO A 669 18.77 8.12 -50.10
N SER A 670 18.71 7.49 -48.92
CA SER A 670 17.53 6.71 -48.49
C SER A 670 16.35 7.58 -48.03
N ARG A 671 16.56 8.89 -47.83
CA ARG A 671 15.59 9.82 -47.21
C ARG A 671 15.24 11.05 -48.06
N VAL A 672 15.99 11.31 -49.13
CA VAL A 672 15.81 12.45 -50.07
C VAL A 672 15.26 11.96 -51.40
#